data_AF-A0A0W0G1K4-F1
#
_entry.id   AF-A0A0W0G1K4-F1
#
_cell.length_a   1.000
_cell.length_b   1.000
_cell.length_c   1.000
_cell.angle_alpha   90.00
_cell.angle_beta   90.00
_cell.angle_gamma   90.00
#
_symmetry.space_group_name_H-M   'P 1'
#
loop_
_entity.id
_entity.type
_entity.pdbx_description
1 polymer ?
#
loop_
_entity_poly.entity_id
_entity_poly.type
_entity_poly.pdbx_seq_one_letter_code
_entity_poly.pdbx_strand_id
1 'polypeptide(L)'
;MEKNTGPYRPILNHKSTQRDALIALRKLGSPPSNAAPGLHTKIRNALEILAFLKDSVVDNATDRIARQVAADTKANWQTISRWLKVIIEELALPDDDRCTPEEYNRIVNIIPQLVFQSGDFPDQAAFDRLKQVSPFLFPLLSQMWLKLLYTEHENWPQWAGMLEELIYTDPQRNLRVEFAETMASLLAAGTLDFPAISIRRMNKLTNEAYSLRLQRAGFVGLKWLSSLVTIPLAVANFPIYQRLMAVGCVSTFVRVLYTFASRPKTLEPYIEHSPEANAVFLSIRATLEILENTLRGHLPVIEALEAGIIRAMFKAVIHIGDAYDRMWSRGIEKKTMSYQFAQILKAINVFMVHHSVLQRVSSAIGRIEESGLEEELPLDRAFKTFREAWQCFKWKAEELDRIFLHYKGSAPPFCDADECPLKINPPPEEERMWLTYRRCSACYTAIYCSDECGKRNWKSHRAQCKDSVALLKAGRSPLVWDCIDTGFFGAIVTDHVHEHADELRNRWIKDGPPRYQGPSDNDLHRLRFLVYNLDDPEQPDFCLSDLATIVDFQTLASDSRIQPGTKFNKPNADGVLMEIVRIARSVRKYPFTLPIVAFAPAAELTHSERGRPFVMVRTLPHVPYSCGLSDLHHPHHQHHQHHRPKSRKLCQFSRSSWGCGGQRVRKQRRI
;
A
#
# COMPACT_ATOMS: atom_id res chain seq x y z
N MET A 1 -54.61 -3.65 15.08
CA MET A 1 -53.77 -4.04 16.23
C MET A 1 -52.83 -2.87 16.54
N GLU A 2 -53.34 -1.82 17.16
CA GLU A 2 -52.52 -0.78 17.77
C GLU A 2 -52.04 -1.33 19.11
N LYS A 3 -50.75 -1.66 19.20
CA LYS A 3 -50.16 -2.14 20.45
C LYS A 3 -50.09 -0.96 21.43
N ASN A 4 -50.67 -1.21 22.59
CA ASN A 4 -50.66 -0.40 23.79
C ASN A 4 -49.22 -0.12 24.25
N THR A 5 -48.56 0.89 23.68
CA THR A 5 -47.33 1.47 24.23
C THR A 5 -47.73 2.45 25.31
N GLY A 6 -47.81 1.97 26.56
CA GLY A 6 -48.07 2.84 27.71
C GLY A 6 -47.11 4.05 27.72
N PRO A 7 -47.54 5.20 28.25
CA PRO A 7 -46.77 6.44 28.18
C PRO A 7 -45.38 6.24 28.80
N TYR A 8 -44.34 6.40 27.97
CA TYR A 8 -42.95 6.37 28.39
C TYR A 8 -42.74 7.48 29.43
N ARG A 9 -42.59 7.11 30.71
CA ARG A 9 -42.20 8.07 31.75
C ARG A 9 -40.69 8.25 31.69
N PRO A 10 -40.18 9.45 31.38
CA PRO A 10 -38.74 9.68 31.34
C PRO A 10 -38.14 9.42 32.73
N ILE A 11 -37.03 8.70 32.78
CA ILE A 11 -36.36 8.31 34.03
C ILE A 11 -35.77 9.54 34.74
N LEU A 12 -35.34 10.52 33.95
CA LEU A 12 -34.76 11.77 34.43
C LEU A 12 -35.73 12.92 34.11
N ASN A 13 -35.87 13.84 35.05
CA ASN A 13 -36.63 15.08 34.87
C ASN A 13 -35.69 16.26 34.59
N HIS A 14 -36.23 17.41 34.18
CA HIS A 14 -35.46 18.63 33.90
C HIS A 14 -34.68 19.20 35.12
N LYS A 15 -34.94 18.70 36.34
CA LYS A 15 -34.22 19.08 37.56
C LYS A 15 -33.17 18.04 37.98
N SER A 16 -33.04 16.96 37.21
CA SER A 16 -32.11 15.88 37.55
C SER A 16 -30.68 16.38 37.46
N THR A 17 -29.86 15.95 38.39
CA THR A 17 -28.43 16.24 38.39
C THR A 17 -27.65 15.11 37.71
N GLN A 18 -26.39 15.35 37.34
CA GLN A 18 -25.48 14.32 36.84
C GLN A 18 -25.33 13.15 37.82
N ARG A 19 -25.32 13.47 39.12
CA ARG A 19 -25.28 12.46 40.18
C ARG A 19 -26.54 11.59 40.15
N ASP A 20 -27.71 12.17 39.91
CA ASP A 20 -28.96 11.42 39.78
C ASP A 20 -28.94 10.48 38.57
N ALA A 21 -28.39 10.94 37.45
CA ALA A 21 -28.18 10.13 36.25
C ALA A 21 -27.24 8.95 36.52
N LEU A 22 -26.11 9.16 37.20
CA LEU A 22 -25.20 8.08 37.57
C LEU A 22 -25.82 7.11 38.58
N ILE A 23 -26.60 7.60 39.54
CA ILE A 23 -27.35 6.75 40.47
C ILE A 23 -28.39 5.93 39.70
N ALA A 24 -29.10 6.53 38.74
CA ALA A 24 -30.05 5.83 37.89
C ALA A 24 -29.37 4.74 37.06
N LEU A 25 -28.20 5.03 36.47
CA LEU A 25 -27.42 4.03 35.72
C LEU A 25 -27.00 2.85 36.59
N ARG A 26 -26.55 3.12 37.82
CA ARG A 26 -26.20 2.06 38.80
C ARG A 26 -27.43 1.25 39.20
N LYS A 27 -28.60 1.89 39.37
CA LYS A 27 -29.87 1.22 39.70
C LYS A 27 -30.37 0.31 38.57
N LEU A 28 -30.00 0.56 37.30
CA LEU A 28 -30.28 -0.37 36.21
C LEU A 28 -29.50 -1.69 36.34
N GLY A 29 -28.46 -1.72 37.17
CA GLY A 29 -27.62 -2.88 37.42
C GLY A 29 -26.59 -3.11 36.30
N SER A 30 -26.00 -4.31 36.28
CA SER A 30 -25.20 -4.74 35.14
C SER A 30 -26.13 -5.14 33.98
N PRO A 31 -25.75 -4.86 32.73
CA PRO A 31 -26.56 -5.26 31.60
C PRO A 31 -26.72 -6.80 31.58
N PRO A 32 -27.92 -7.33 31.27
CA PRO A 32 -28.15 -8.77 31.20
C PRO A 32 -27.26 -9.41 30.13
N SER A 33 -26.70 -10.58 30.43
CA SER A 33 -25.85 -11.33 29.50
C SER A 33 -26.62 -12.04 28.37
N ASN A 34 -27.96 -12.12 28.47
CA ASN A 34 -28.83 -12.84 27.53
C ASN A 34 -30.02 -11.97 27.12
N ALA A 35 -30.71 -12.36 26.02
CA ALA A 35 -31.96 -11.79 25.50
C ALA A 35 -33.16 -11.96 26.46
N ALA A 36 -33.02 -11.46 27.70
CA ALA A 36 -34.07 -11.48 28.69
C ALA A 36 -35.23 -10.59 28.24
N PRO A 37 -36.49 -10.97 28.52
CA PRO A 37 -37.64 -10.12 28.30
C PRO A 37 -37.42 -8.73 28.93
N GLY A 38 -37.57 -7.66 28.13
CA GLY A 38 -37.35 -6.28 28.59
C GLY A 38 -35.91 -5.75 28.49
N LEU A 39 -34.97 -6.52 27.92
CA LEU A 39 -33.60 -6.05 27.65
C LEU A 39 -33.60 -4.74 26.84
N HIS A 40 -34.36 -4.67 25.75
CA HIS A 40 -34.47 -3.45 24.92
C HIS A 40 -34.90 -2.21 25.73
N THR A 41 -35.88 -2.35 26.64
CA THR A 41 -36.31 -1.24 27.49
C THR A 41 -35.19 -0.79 28.43
N LYS A 42 -34.44 -1.74 29.02
CA LYS A 42 -33.28 -1.40 29.86
C LYS A 42 -32.16 -0.72 29.07
N ILE A 43 -31.88 -1.18 27.85
CA ILE A 43 -30.87 -0.58 26.98
C ILE A 43 -31.27 0.85 26.60
N ARG A 44 -32.53 1.09 26.23
CA ARG A 44 -33.06 2.44 25.95
C ARG A 44 -32.93 3.37 27.14
N ASN A 45 -33.33 2.88 28.32
CA ASN A 45 -33.20 3.62 29.58
C ASN A 45 -31.73 3.98 29.88
N ALA A 46 -30.80 3.05 29.68
CA ALA A 46 -29.38 3.33 29.81
C ALA A 46 -28.90 4.37 28.78
N LEU A 47 -29.33 4.26 27.52
CA LEU A 47 -29.00 5.22 26.47
C LEU A 47 -29.50 6.63 26.79
N GLU A 48 -30.70 6.78 27.34
CA GLU A 48 -31.22 8.10 27.77
C GLU A 48 -30.41 8.70 28.92
N ILE A 49 -30.02 7.87 29.89
CA ILE A 49 -29.18 8.32 30.99
C ILE A 49 -27.80 8.76 30.48
N LEU A 50 -27.22 8.01 29.54
CA LEU A 50 -25.95 8.36 28.90
C LEU A 50 -26.06 9.62 28.02
N ALA A 51 -27.19 9.81 27.34
CA ALA A 51 -27.48 11.03 26.59
C ALA A 51 -27.51 12.25 27.52
N PHE A 52 -28.22 12.13 28.65
CA PHE A 52 -28.29 13.17 29.67
C PHE A 52 -26.92 13.54 30.24
N LEU A 53 -26.07 12.53 30.50
CA LEU A 53 -24.70 12.77 30.95
C LEU A 53 -23.88 13.56 29.91
N LYS A 54 -24.02 13.20 28.63
CA LYS A 54 -23.37 13.90 27.52
C LYS A 54 -23.88 15.35 27.37
N ASP A 55 -25.19 15.58 27.38
CA ASP A 55 -25.78 16.92 27.23
C ASP A 55 -25.44 17.83 28.42
N SER A 56 -25.37 17.25 29.63
CA SER A 56 -24.94 17.95 30.85
C SER A 56 -23.52 18.51 30.78
N VAL A 57 -22.67 18.05 29.86
CA VAL A 57 -21.34 18.61 29.65
C VAL A 57 -21.38 19.75 28.65
N VAL A 58 -22.16 19.60 27.58
CA VAL A 58 -22.21 20.56 26.46
C VAL A 58 -22.90 21.87 26.89
N ASP A 59 -23.98 21.78 27.67
CA ASP A 59 -24.84 22.93 27.98
C ASP A 59 -24.32 23.81 29.14
N ASN A 60 -23.32 23.33 29.90
CA ASN A 60 -22.84 24.05 31.08
C ASN A 60 -21.67 24.99 30.75
N ALA A 61 -21.96 26.29 30.70
CA ALA A 61 -21.02 27.37 30.35
C ALA A 61 -19.82 27.55 31.29
N THR A 62 -19.72 26.81 32.41
CA THR A 62 -18.60 26.92 33.33
C THR A 62 -17.72 25.66 33.26
N ASP A 63 -16.46 25.87 32.92
CA ASP A 63 -15.38 24.87 32.87
C ASP A 63 -15.34 23.98 34.14
N ARG A 64 -15.68 24.54 35.30
CA ARG A 64 -15.77 23.80 36.57
C ARG A 64 -16.81 22.67 36.55
N ILE A 65 -18.01 22.91 36.01
CA ILE A 65 -19.05 21.88 35.97
C ILE A 65 -18.66 20.79 34.98
N ALA A 66 -18.18 21.17 33.78
CA ALA A 66 -17.69 20.23 32.77
C ALA A 66 -16.62 19.27 33.33
N ARG A 67 -15.63 19.82 34.06
CA ARG A 67 -14.59 19.01 34.74
C ARG A 67 -15.15 18.09 35.82
N GLN A 68 -16.15 18.54 36.57
CA GLN A 68 -16.82 17.69 37.57
C GLN A 68 -17.54 16.51 36.90
N VAL A 69 -18.26 16.75 35.79
CA VAL A 69 -18.92 15.67 35.03
C VAL A 69 -17.90 14.67 34.51
N ALA A 70 -16.80 15.16 33.95
CA ALA A 70 -15.72 14.32 33.44
C ALA A 70 -15.12 13.45 34.56
N ALA A 71 -14.86 14.04 35.73
CA ALA A 71 -14.35 13.33 36.90
C ALA A 71 -15.34 12.25 37.38
N ASP A 72 -16.63 12.58 37.47
CA ASP A 72 -17.68 11.63 37.89
C ASP A 72 -17.89 10.51 36.86
N THR A 73 -17.81 10.83 35.57
CA THR A 73 -17.86 9.87 34.46
C THR A 73 -16.68 8.89 34.54
N LYS A 74 -15.47 9.42 34.75
CA LYS A 74 -14.25 8.62 34.94
C LYS A 74 -14.32 7.72 36.16
N ALA A 75 -14.85 8.23 37.29
CA ALA A 75 -15.05 7.44 38.51
C ALA A 75 -16.07 6.30 38.33
N ASN A 76 -16.99 6.43 37.36
CA ASN A 76 -18.03 5.45 37.06
C ASN A 76 -17.80 4.63 35.80
N TRP A 77 -16.61 4.75 35.19
CA TRP A 77 -16.34 4.21 33.87
C TRP A 77 -16.64 2.72 33.73
N GLN A 78 -16.34 1.91 34.76
CA GLN A 78 -16.63 0.47 34.74
C GLN A 78 -18.12 0.15 34.54
N THR A 79 -19.02 0.97 35.09
CA THR A 79 -20.47 0.79 34.89
C THR A 79 -20.87 1.27 33.51
N ILE A 80 -20.36 2.44 33.10
CA ILE A 80 -20.63 3.05 31.80
C ILE A 80 -20.18 2.12 30.67
N SER A 81 -18.96 1.59 30.73
CA SER A 81 -18.38 0.77 29.67
C SER A 81 -19.12 -0.55 29.46
N ARG A 82 -19.65 -1.18 30.53
CA ARG A 82 -20.51 -2.37 30.40
C ARG A 82 -21.79 -2.05 29.62
N TRP A 83 -22.43 -0.92 29.90
CA TRP A 83 -23.62 -0.50 29.16
C TRP A 83 -23.28 -0.11 27.71
N LEU A 84 -22.18 0.60 27.49
CA LEU A 84 -21.68 0.91 26.15
C LEU A 84 -21.46 -0.36 25.32
N LYS A 85 -20.87 -1.41 25.91
CA LYS A 85 -20.70 -2.71 25.26
C LYS A 85 -22.01 -3.22 24.67
N VAL A 86 -23.02 -3.36 25.53
CA VAL A 86 -24.31 -3.95 25.14
C VAL A 86 -25.09 -3.03 24.20
N ILE A 87 -25.02 -1.71 24.38
CA ILE A 87 -25.62 -0.76 23.43
C ILE A 87 -25.01 -0.93 22.03
N ILE A 88 -23.68 -1.01 21.92
CA ILE A 88 -23.00 -1.15 20.64
C ILE A 88 -23.30 -2.53 20.02
N GLU A 89 -23.14 -3.62 20.79
CA GLU A 89 -23.30 -5.00 20.30
C GLU A 89 -24.76 -5.35 19.94
N GLU A 90 -25.74 -4.88 20.71
CA GLU A 90 -27.15 -5.29 20.54
C GLU A 90 -27.99 -4.31 19.71
N LEU A 91 -27.62 -3.02 19.67
CA LEU A 91 -28.37 -2.01 18.91
C LEU A 91 -27.59 -1.44 17.73
N ALA A 92 -26.30 -1.16 17.86
CA ALA A 92 -25.59 -0.35 16.87
C ALA A 92 -24.94 -1.19 15.76
N LEU A 93 -24.27 -2.29 16.12
CA LEU A 93 -23.56 -3.15 15.17
C LEU A 93 -24.47 -4.06 14.33
N PRO A 94 -25.57 -4.63 14.84
CA PRO A 94 -26.47 -5.43 14.02
C PRO A 94 -27.07 -4.63 12.86
N ASP A 95 -27.21 -5.25 11.69
CA ASP A 95 -27.83 -4.65 10.51
C ASP A 95 -29.36 -4.88 10.44
N ASP A 96 -29.96 -5.28 11.56
CA ASP A 96 -31.41 -5.54 11.63
C ASP A 96 -32.19 -4.36 12.21
N ASP A 97 -33.52 -4.42 12.11
CA ASP A 97 -34.44 -3.38 12.54
C ASP A 97 -34.59 -3.26 14.07
N ARG A 98 -33.64 -3.80 14.86
CA ARG A 98 -33.66 -3.71 16.33
C ARG A 98 -33.47 -2.29 16.86
N CYS A 99 -32.84 -1.43 16.06
CA CYS A 99 -32.52 -0.05 16.42
C CYS A 99 -33.24 0.90 15.46
N THR A 100 -34.05 1.81 16.01
CA THR A 100 -34.66 2.86 15.18
C THR A 100 -33.57 3.83 14.69
N PRO A 101 -33.78 4.52 13.53
CA PRO A 101 -32.82 5.51 13.06
C PRO A 101 -32.51 6.62 14.08
N GLU A 102 -33.50 7.01 14.88
CA GLU A 102 -33.31 8.00 15.96
C GLU A 102 -32.42 7.47 17.07
N GLU A 103 -32.63 6.22 17.51
CA GLU A 103 -31.76 5.57 18.50
C GLU A 103 -30.34 5.41 17.97
N TYR A 104 -30.18 4.99 16.71
CA TYR A 104 -28.88 4.85 16.07
C TYR A 104 -28.14 6.20 16.06
N ASN A 105 -28.81 7.27 15.62
CA ASN A 105 -28.25 8.61 15.61
C ASN A 105 -27.84 9.07 17.02
N ARG A 106 -28.67 8.79 18.04
CA ARG A 106 -28.32 9.10 19.44
C ARG A 106 -27.06 8.34 19.86
N ILE A 107 -26.99 7.03 19.63
CA ILE A 107 -25.82 6.20 19.97
C ILE A 107 -24.56 6.76 19.34
N VAL A 108 -24.61 7.04 18.03
CA VAL A 108 -23.48 7.54 17.26
C VAL A 108 -23.00 8.92 17.75
N ASN A 109 -23.91 9.77 18.23
CA ASN A 109 -23.58 11.09 18.77
C ASN A 109 -23.02 11.04 20.20
N ILE A 110 -23.55 10.15 21.04
CA ILE A 110 -23.24 10.10 22.48
C ILE A 110 -21.87 9.48 22.74
N ILE A 111 -21.56 8.36 22.07
CA ILE A 111 -20.40 7.54 22.42
C ILE A 111 -19.07 8.30 22.26
N PRO A 112 -18.77 8.96 21.12
CA PRO A 112 -17.51 9.67 20.98
C PRO A 112 -17.31 10.72 22.06
N GLN A 113 -18.37 11.45 22.41
CA GLN A 113 -18.31 12.48 23.44
C GLN A 113 -18.06 11.88 24.82
N LEU A 114 -18.71 10.79 25.20
CA LEU A 114 -18.45 10.15 26.50
C LEU A 114 -17.03 9.59 26.60
N VAL A 115 -16.51 9.01 25.53
CA VAL A 115 -15.13 8.51 25.47
C VAL A 115 -14.13 9.66 25.55
N PHE A 116 -14.34 10.74 24.79
CA PHE A 116 -13.48 11.93 24.85
C PHE A 116 -13.57 12.71 26.16
N GLN A 117 -14.75 12.84 26.75
CA GLN A 117 -14.94 13.51 28.04
C GLN A 117 -14.26 12.76 29.18
N SER A 118 -14.11 11.43 29.06
CA SER A 118 -13.27 10.65 29.97
C SER A 118 -11.76 10.89 29.77
N GLY A 119 -11.40 11.64 28.72
CA GLY A 119 -10.17 11.50 27.96
C GLY A 119 -9.49 12.78 27.49
N ASP A 120 -9.70 13.93 28.15
CA ASP A 120 -8.50 14.69 28.50
C ASP A 120 -7.66 13.72 29.34
N PHE A 121 -6.80 12.93 28.68
CA PHE A 121 -5.89 11.97 29.29
C PHE A 121 -4.54 12.71 29.44
N PRO A 122 -4.39 13.64 30.39
CA PRO A 122 -3.10 14.28 30.62
C PRO A 122 -2.06 13.27 31.13
N ASP A 123 -2.50 12.09 31.61
CA ASP A 123 -1.63 11.02 32.06
C ASP A 123 -1.94 9.66 31.42
N GLN A 124 -0.87 8.89 31.22
CA GLN A 124 -0.89 7.52 30.72
C GLN A 124 -1.72 6.58 31.61
N ALA A 125 -1.74 6.83 32.92
CA ALA A 125 -2.37 5.95 33.90
C ALA A 125 -3.89 5.89 33.74
N ALA A 126 -4.52 7.01 33.35
CA ALA A 126 -5.94 7.08 33.07
C ALA A 126 -6.32 6.24 31.85
N PHE A 127 -5.49 6.29 30.80
CA PHE A 127 -5.66 5.49 29.60
C PHE A 127 -5.44 3.99 29.86
N ASP A 128 -4.38 3.62 30.60
CA ASP A 128 -4.13 2.23 30.99
C ASP A 128 -5.29 1.66 31.82
N ARG A 129 -5.85 2.47 32.73
CA ARG A 129 -7.04 2.10 33.50
C ARG A 129 -8.27 1.91 32.59
N LEU A 130 -8.48 2.78 31.60
CA LEU A 130 -9.56 2.64 30.62
C LEU A 130 -9.47 1.27 29.92
N LYS A 131 -8.27 0.94 29.43
CA LYS A 131 -7.97 -0.32 28.75
C LYS A 131 -8.16 -1.52 29.66
N GLN A 132 -7.68 -1.44 30.90
CA GLN A 132 -7.84 -2.51 31.89
C GLN A 132 -9.31 -2.77 32.24
N VAL A 133 -10.10 -1.72 32.41
CA VAL A 133 -11.51 -1.81 32.81
C VAL A 133 -12.40 -2.21 31.63
N SER A 134 -11.99 -1.88 30.40
CA SER A 134 -12.83 -2.02 29.20
C SER A 134 -12.04 -2.56 27.99
N PRO A 135 -11.42 -3.75 28.08
CA PRO A 135 -10.55 -4.27 27.01
C PRO A 135 -11.31 -4.53 25.69
N PHE A 136 -12.63 -4.69 25.75
CA PHE A 136 -13.49 -4.89 24.58
C PHE A 136 -13.86 -3.59 23.85
N LEU A 137 -13.63 -2.43 24.47
CA LEU A 137 -14.20 -1.18 23.98
C LEU A 137 -13.56 -0.76 22.67
N PHE A 138 -12.23 -0.77 22.60
CA PHE A 138 -11.51 -0.29 21.42
C PHE A 138 -11.82 -1.11 20.13
N PRO A 139 -11.90 -2.45 20.15
CA PRO A 139 -12.35 -3.24 19.01
C PRO A 139 -13.79 -2.89 18.60
N LEU A 140 -14.70 -2.69 19.55
CA LEU A 140 -16.09 -2.30 19.26
C LEU A 140 -16.17 -0.89 18.65
N LEU A 141 -15.38 0.07 19.15
CA LEU A 141 -15.32 1.42 18.59
C LEU A 141 -14.79 1.39 17.15
N SER A 142 -13.79 0.54 16.89
CA SER A 142 -13.21 0.34 15.56
C SER A 142 -14.21 -0.28 14.58
N GLN A 143 -14.98 -1.28 15.02
CA GLN A 143 -16.06 -1.88 14.24
C GLN A 143 -17.17 -0.87 13.92
N MET A 144 -17.60 -0.10 14.94
CA MET A 144 -18.65 0.90 14.79
C MET A 144 -18.23 2.01 13.84
N TRP A 145 -17.00 2.52 13.96
CA TRP A 145 -16.46 3.49 13.01
C TRP A 145 -16.47 2.96 11.57
N LEU A 146 -16.05 1.70 11.35
CA LEU A 146 -16.06 1.13 10.01
C LEU A 146 -17.49 0.97 9.47
N LYS A 147 -18.46 0.60 10.32
CA LYS A 147 -19.87 0.58 9.95
C LYS A 147 -20.36 1.96 9.55
N LEU A 148 -20.04 3.00 10.31
CA LEU A 148 -20.39 4.39 9.99
C LEU A 148 -19.76 4.86 8.68
N LEU A 149 -18.53 4.43 8.41
CA LEU A 149 -17.84 4.70 7.16
C LEU A 149 -18.53 4.01 5.98
N TYR A 150 -18.98 2.77 6.17
CA TYR A 150 -19.72 1.97 5.18
C TYR A 150 -21.11 2.55 4.87
N THR A 151 -21.86 2.93 5.91
CA THR A 151 -23.20 3.53 5.78
C THR A 151 -23.15 5.02 5.45
N GLU A 152 -21.96 5.58 5.32
CA GLU A 152 -21.71 7.01 5.05
C GLU A 152 -22.38 7.97 6.04
N HIS A 153 -22.52 7.54 7.30
CA HIS A 153 -23.22 8.31 8.31
C HIS A 153 -22.46 9.59 8.67
N GLU A 154 -23.12 10.74 8.76
CA GLU A 154 -22.51 12.08 8.90
C GLU A 154 -21.44 12.21 10.00
N ASN A 155 -21.62 11.51 11.12
CA ASN A 155 -20.71 11.53 12.28
C ASN A 155 -19.45 10.64 12.16
N TRP A 156 -19.24 9.91 11.04
CA TRP A 156 -18.03 9.11 10.87
C TRP A 156 -16.71 9.91 11.08
N PRO A 157 -16.58 11.23 10.76
CA PRO A 157 -15.35 11.99 11.02
C PRO A 157 -15.05 12.14 12.51
N GLN A 158 -16.08 12.33 13.33
CA GLN A 158 -15.93 12.46 14.79
C GLN A 158 -15.41 11.15 15.40
N TRP A 159 -15.95 10.02 14.92
CA TRP A 159 -15.49 8.69 15.30
C TRP A 159 -14.06 8.42 14.85
N ALA A 160 -13.71 8.82 13.64
CA ALA A 160 -12.34 8.71 13.13
C ALA A 160 -11.36 9.46 14.04
N GLY A 161 -11.79 10.60 14.60
CA GLY A 161 -10.94 11.46 15.43
C GLY A 161 -10.73 10.91 16.81
N MET A 162 -11.81 10.38 17.39
CA MET A 162 -11.73 9.60 18.62
C MET A 162 -10.76 8.43 18.50
N LEU A 163 -10.89 7.64 17.42
CA LEU A 163 -9.99 6.51 17.23
C LEU A 163 -8.55 6.95 17.02
N GLU A 164 -8.32 7.97 16.18
CA GLU A 164 -6.98 8.51 15.98
C GLU A 164 -6.37 8.95 17.32
N GLU A 165 -7.06 9.78 18.08
CA GLU A 165 -6.55 10.31 19.34
C GLU A 165 -6.25 9.21 20.35
N LEU A 166 -7.15 8.22 20.51
CA LEU A 166 -6.89 7.06 21.36
C LEU A 166 -5.63 6.29 20.94
N ILE A 167 -5.42 6.12 19.63
CA ILE A 167 -4.30 5.37 19.08
C ILE A 167 -2.96 6.10 19.27
N TYR A 168 -2.93 7.43 19.11
CA TYR A 168 -1.69 8.21 19.26
C TYR A 168 -1.37 8.55 20.71
N THR A 169 -2.37 8.55 21.61
CA THR A 169 -2.15 8.67 23.06
C THR A 169 -1.56 7.40 23.67
N ASP A 170 -1.60 6.25 22.98
CA ASP A 170 -0.96 5.00 23.45
C ASP A 170 0.57 4.97 23.19
N PRO A 171 1.43 5.21 24.20
CA PRO A 171 2.87 5.24 24.04
C PRO A 171 3.44 3.86 23.70
N GLN A 172 2.76 2.79 24.12
CA GLN A 172 3.18 1.41 23.83
C GLN A 172 2.79 0.99 22.41
N ARG A 173 1.98 1.79 21.70
CA ARG A 173 1.49 1.51 20.34
C ARG A 173 0.71 0.19 20.23
N ASN A 174 0.19 -0.34 21.34
CA ASN A 174 -0.59 -1.56 21.36
C ASN A 174 -1.91 -1.39 20.60
N LEU A 175 -2.56 -0.22 20.73
CA LEU A 175 -3.82 0.06 20.03
C LEU A 175 -3.66 0.10 18.51
N ARG A 176 -2.47 0.41 17.98
CA ARG A 176 -2.20 0.32 16.54
C ARG A 176 -2.31 -1.12 16.05
N VAL A 177 -1.72 -2.05 16.82
CA VAL A 177 -1.76 -3.48 16.53
C VAL A 177 -3.20 -3.99 16.69
N GLU A 178 -3.85 -3.66 17.80
CA GLU A 178 -5.24 -4.07 18.07
C GLU A 178 -6.23 -3.54 17.02
N PHE A 179 -6.02 -2.33 16.51
CA PHE A 179 -6.79 -1.76 15.40
C PHE A 179 -6.59 -2.59 14.13
N ALA A 180 -5.33 -2.86 13.76
CA ALA A 180 -5.01 -3.68 12.58
C ALA A 180 -5.55 -5.11 12.69
N GLU A 181 -5.49 -5.73 13.87
CA GLU A 181 -6.06 -7.05 14.15
C GLU A 181 -7.58 -7.05 14.04
N THR A 182 -8.24 -6.03 14.58
CA THR A 182 -9.70 -5.88 14.46
C THR A 182 -10.11 -5.76 12.99
N MET A 183 -9.44 -4.91 12.21
CA MET A 183 -9.71 -4.77 10.78
C MET A 183 -9.44 -6.07 10.00
N ALA A 184 -8.42 -6.83 10.37
CA ALA A 184 -8.06 -8.09 9.72
C ALA A 184 -9.08 -9.18 10.04
N SER A 185 -9.56 -9.23 11.28
CA SER A 185 -10.60 -10.15 11.73
C SER A 185 -11.92 -9.90 10.99
N LEU A 186 -12.34 -8.64 10.83
CA LEU A 186 -13.54 -8.28 10.06
C LEU A 186 -13.41 -8.69 8.58
N LEU A 187 -12.24 -8.44 7.98
CA LEU A 187 -11.98 -8.84 6.60
C LEU A 187 -12.02 -10.37 6.43
N ALA A 188 -11.41 -11.12 7.36
CA ALA A 188 -11.41 -12.58 7.34
C ALA A 188 -12.80 -13.18 7.56
N ALA A 189 -13.61 -12.56 8.41
CA ALA A 189 -15.00 -12.95 8.64
C ALA A 189 -15.93 -12.60 7.46
N GLY A 190 -15.47 -11.75 6.52
CA GLY A 190 -16.27 -11.30 5.38
C GLY A 190 -17.41 -10.35 5.77
N THR A 191 -17.38 -9.78 6.98
CA THR A 191 -18.43 -8.88 7.48
C THR A 191 -18.27 -7.47 6.91
N LEU A 192 -17.06 -6.90 6.98
CA LEU A 192 -16.75 -5.58 6.45
C LEU A 192 -15.38 -5.57 5.75
N ASP A 193 -15.35 -5.12 4.49
CA ASP A 193 -14.12 -4.99 3.70
C ASP A 193 -13.46 -3.62 3.98
N PHE A 194 -12.74 -3.51 5.09
CA PHE A 194 -12.06 -2.28 5.52
C PHE A 194 -11.31 -1.56 4.37
N PRO A 195 -10.45 -2.25 3.59
CA PRO A 195 -9.77 -1.64 2.45
C PRO A 195 -10.74 -1.04 1.43
N ALA A 196 -11.71 -1.81 0.95
CA ALA A 196 -12.62 -1.35 -0.09
C ALA A 196 -13.50 -0.18 0.38
N ILE A 197 -13.97 -0.22 1.63
CA ILE A 197 -14.77 0.85 2.23
C ILE A 197 -13.93 2.13 2.34
N SER A 198 -12.71 2.03 2.86
CA SER A 198 -11.81 3.17 3.06
C SER A 198 -11.43 3.83 1.73
N ILE A 199 -11.02 3.03 0.74
CA ILE A 199 -10.66 3.55 -0.60
C ILE A 199 -11.86 4.19 -1.29
N ARG A 200 -13.05 3.59 -1.19
CA ARG A 200 -14.28 4.18 -1.75
C ARG A 200 -14.58 5.52 -1.12
N ARG A 201 -14.51 5.61 0.22
CA ARG A 201 -14.78 6.86 0.93
C ARG A 201 -13.76 7.94 0.61
N MET A 202 -12.47 7.60 0.56
CA MET A 202 -11.43 8.55 0.17
C MET A 202 -11.68 9.09 -1.24
N ASN A 203 -11.94 8.23 -2.23
CA ASN A 203 -12.26 8.69 -3.59
C ASN A 203 -13.49 9.62 -3.62
N LYS A 204 -14.53 9.32 -2.84
CA LYS A 204 -15.71 10.20 -2.71
C LYS A 204 -15.33 11.58 -2.16
N LEU A 205 -14.60 11.62 -1.03
CA LEU A 205 -14.15 12.88 -0.42
C LEU A 205 -13.22 13.68 -1.34
N THR A 206 -12.32 12.99 -2.05
CA THR A 206 -11.46 13.61 -3.06
C THR A 206 -12.27 14.24 -4.20
N ASN A 207 -13.31 13.55 -4.69
CA ASN A 207 -14.18 14.10 -5.74
C ASN A 207 -15.03 15.27 -5.23
N GLU A 208 -15.52 15.21 -3.99
CA GLU A 208 -16.23 16.31 -3.35
C GLU A 208 -15.34 17.54 -3.19
N ALA A 209 -14.10 17.36 -2.73
CA ALA A 209 -13.08 18.40 -2.64
C ALA A 209 -12.77 19.01 -4.02
N TYR A 210 -12.59 18.15 -5.02
CA TYR A 210 -12.38 18.55 -6.41
C TYR A 210 -13.53 19.44 -6.92
N SER A 211 -14.76 19.14 -6.52
CA SER A 211 -15.96 19.88 -6.91
C SER A 211 -16.27 21.11 -6.03
N LEU A 212 -15.38 21.45 -5.08
CA LEU A 212 -15.57 22.53 -4.09
C LEU A 212 -16.83 22.37 -3.23
N ARG A 213 -17.26 21.12 -3.00
CA ARG A 213 -18.45 20.78 -2.18
C ARG A 213 -18.10 20.21 -0.82
N LEU A 214 -16.81 20.04 -0.53
CA LEU A 214 -16.37 19.44 0.72
C LEU A 214 -16.57 20.42 1.87
N GLN A 215 -17.41 20.03 2.82
CA GLN A 215 -17.60 20.78 4.06
C GLN A 215 -16.39 20.62 4.99
N ARG A 216 -16.25 21.50 5.98
CA ARG A 216 -15.19 21.45 7.02
C ARG A 216 -15.03 20.05 7.62
N ALA A 217 -16.13 19.42 8.01
CA ALA A 217 -16.13 18.07 8.58
C ALA A 217 -15.55 17.01 7.61
N GLY A 218 -15.64 17.24 6.31
CA GLY A 218 -15.05 16.37 5.28
C GLY A 218 -13.52 16.46 5.23
N PHE A 219 -12.94 17.65 5.40
CA PHE A 219 -11.47 17.82 5.45
C PHE A 219 -10.87 17.15 6.69
N VAL A 220 -11.51 17.37 7.84
CA VAL A 220 -11.16 16.69 9.09
C VAL A 220 -11.37 15.18 8.93
N GLY A 221 -12.50 14.74 8.39
CA GLY A 221 -12.70 13.33 8.11
C GLY A 221 -11.60 12.73 7.24
N LEU A 222 -11.12 13.46 6.21
CA LEU A 222 -10.10 12.96 5.30
C LEU A 222 -8.72 12.80 5.95
N LYS A 223 -8.21 13.75 6.75
CA LYS A 223 -6.94 13.51 7.47
C LYS A 223 -7.10 12.26 8.32
N TRP A 224 -8.20 12.16 9.06
CA TRP A 224 -8.37 11.15 10.09
C TRP A 224 -8.47 9.77 9.45
N LEU A 225 -9.20 9.66 8.34
CA LEU A 225 -9.26 8.46 7.51
C LEU A 225 -7.87 8.10 6.93
N SER A 226 -7.11 9.09 6.44
CA SER A 226 -5.75 8.86 5.94
C SER A 226 -4.83 8.34 7.04
N SER A 227 -4.84 8.95 8.24
CA SER A 227 -4.13 8.50 9.43
C SER A 227 -4.48 7.05 9.77
N LEU A 228 -5.77 6.71 9.84
CA LEU A 228 -6.22 5.36 10.21
C LEU A 228 -5.86 4.31 9.15
N VAL A 229 -5.86 4.65 7.87
CA VAL A 229 -5.39 3.78 6.79
C VAL A 229 -3.88 3.53 6.86
N THR A 230 -3.08 4.45 7.42
CA THR A 230 -1.63 4.24 7.60
C THR A 230 -1.31 3.13 8.59
N ILE A 231 -2.18 2.91 9.59
CA ILE A 231 -1.88 2.03 10.71
C ILE A 231 -1.66 0.58 10.23
N PRO A 232 -2.59 -0.05 9.49
CA PRO A 232 -2.36 -1.40 8.98
C PRO A 232 -1.20 -1.52 7.98
N LEU A 233 -0.77 -0.41 7.37
CA LEU A 233 0.40 -0.40 6.48
C LEU A 233 1.72 -0.42 7.26
N ALA A 234 1.75 0.21 8.43
CA ALA A 234 2.91 0.25 9.31
C ALA A 234 3.12 -1.07 10.08
N VAL A 235 2.06 -1.83 10.32
CA VAL A 235 2.16 -3.15 10.97
C VAL A 235 2.44 -4.20 9.89
N ALA A 236 3.70 -4.63 9.79
CA ALA A 236 4.14 -5.62 8.80
C ALA A 236 3.35 -6.94 8.91
N ASN A 237 3.18 -7.62 7.76
CA ASN A 237 2.56 -8.96 7.62
C ASN A 237 1.02 -9.04 7.73
N PHE A 238 0.30 -7.91 7.72
CA PHE A 238 -1.16 -7.95 7.75
C PHE A 238 -1.77 -8.24 6.36
N PRO A 239 -2.75 -9.17 6.25
CA PRO A 239 -3.50 -9.43 5.00
C PRO A 239 -4.15 -8.18 4.40
N ILE A 240 -4.42 -7.18 5.24
CA ILE A 240 -4.97 -5.88 4.88
C ILE A 240 -4.09 -5.16 3.84
N TYR A 241 -2.75 -5.25 3.95
CA TYR A 241 -1.84 -4.57 3.02
C TYR A 241 -2.07 -5.02 1.58
N GLN A 242 -2.08 -6.34 1.34
CA GLN A 242 -2.31 -6.91 0.01
C GLN A 242 -3.68 -6.50 -0.55
N ARG A 243 -4.70 -6.52 0.31
CA ARG A 243 -6.05 -6.10 -0.07
C ARG A 243 -6.12 -4.61 -0.39
N LEU A 244 -5.47 -3.73 0.38
CA LEU A 244 -5.36 -2.29 0.10
C LEU A 244 -4.71 -2.04 -1.26
N MET A 245 -3.60 -2.70 -1.56
CA MET A 245 -2.96 -2.58 -2.88
C MET A 245 -3.91 -3.04 -3.99
N ALA A 246 -4.61 -4.17 -3.80
CA ALA A 246 -5.55 -4.70 -4.80
C ALA A 246 -6.75 -3.78 -5.10
N VAL A 247 -7.18 -2.94 -4.15
CA VAL A 247 -8.30 -2.02 -4.33
C VAL A 247 -7.88 -0.63 -4.84
N GLY A 248 -6.60 -0.43 -5.17
CA GLY A 248 -6.10 0.82 -5.74
C GLY A 248 -5.78 1.90 -4.71
N CYS A 249 -5.17 1.49 -3.59
CA CYS A 249 -4.74 2.41 -2.52
C CYS A 249 -3.80 3.51 -3.06
N VAL A 250 -2.79 3.12 -3.86
CA VAL A 250 -1.75 4.05 -4.33
C VAL A 250 -2.34 5.12 -5.26
N SER A 251 -3.14 4.71 -6.26
CA SER A 251 -3.78 5.67 -7.17
C SER A 251 -4.74 6.60 -6.43
N THR A 252 -5.41 6.11 -5.39
CA THR A 252 -6.28 6.94 -4.54
C THR A 252 -5.49 8.01 -3.80
N PHE A 253 -4.36 7.66 -3.19
CA PHE A 253 -3.50 8.64 -2.51
C PHE A 253 -2.83 9.62 -3.46
N VAL A 254 -2.45 9.20 -4.67
CA VAL A 254 -1.98 10.13 -5.70
C VAL A 254 -3.09 11.12 -6.11
N ARG A 255 -4.35 10.69 -6.20
CA ARG A 255 -5.49 11.60 -6.46
C ARG A 255 -5.75 12.56 -5.31
N VAL A 256 -5.62 12.11 -4.06
CA VAL A 256 -5.69 12.96 -2.87
C VAL A 256 -4.62 14.05 -2.98
N LEU A 257 -3.35 13.66 -3.19
CA LEU A 257 -2.25 14.60 -3.39
C LEU A 257 -2.54 15.57 -4.54
N TYR A 258 -2.98 15.08 -5.70
CA TYR A 258 -3.29 15.93 -6.85
C TYR A 258 -4.41 16.93 -6.55
N THR A 259 -5.41 16.53 -5.77
CA THR A 259 -6.56 17.38 -5.44
C THR A 259 -6.19 18.47 -4.44
N PHE A 260 -5.42 18.13 -3.41
CA PHE A 260 -5.08 19.05 -2.31
C PHE A 260 -3.75 19.74 -2.44
N ALA A 261 -2.89 19.35 -3.37
CA ALA A 261 -1.57 19.98 -3.52
C ALA A 261 -1.38 20.58 -4.90
N SER A 262 -1.98 20.00 -5.94
CA SER A 262 -1.71 20.40 -7.33
C SER A 262 -2.72 21.40 -7.91
N ARG A 263 -3.61 21.97 -7.08
CA ARG A 263 -4.70 22.86 -7.52
C ARG A 263 -4.82 24.08 -6.60
N PRO A 264 -4.23 25.22 -6.97
CA PRO A 264 -4.29 26.45 -6.17
C PRO A 264 -5.72 26.84 -5.82
N LYS A 265 -6.62 26.83 -6.82
CA LYS A 265 -8.02 27.22 -6.67
C LYS A 265 -8.82 26.39 -5.65
N THR A 266 -8.42 25.13 -5.43
CA THR A 266 -9.07 24.26 -4.44
C THR A 266 -8.67 24.65 -3.02
N LEU A 267 -7.52 25.30 -2.86
CA LEU A 267 -6.88 25.59 -1.58
C LEU A 267 -6.89 27.06 -1.21
N GLU A 268 -7.00 27.94 -2.20
CA GLU A 268 -7.04 29.39 -2.04
C GLU A 268 -8.04 29.85 -0.96
N PRO A 269 -9.26 29.26 -0.82
CA PRO A 269 -10.17 29.63 0.26
C PRO A 269 -9.70 29.22 1.67
N TYR A 270 -8.71 28.33 1.77
CA TYR A 270 -8.31 27.67 3.01
C TYR A 270 -6.88 28.02 3.46
N ILE A 271 -5.96 28.37 2.54
CA ILE A 271 -4.53 28.56 2.85
C ILE A 271 -4.28 29.70 3.84
N GLU A 272 -5.10 30.75 3.82
CA GLU A 272 -4.91 31.90 4.70
C GLU A 272 -5.82 31.80 5.94
N HIS A 273 -5.20 31.50 7.09
CA HIS A 273 -5.77 31.62 8.44
C HIS A 273 -6.97 30.73 8.79
N SER A 274 -7.29 29.72 7.96
CA SER A 274 -8.39 28.79 8.27
C SER A 274 -7.89 27.57 9.08
N PRO A 275 -8.64 27.08 10.08
CA PRO A 275 -8.34 25.80 10.73
C PRO A 275 -8.40 24.61 9.75
N GLU A 276 -9.12 24.77 8.63
CA GLU A 276 -9.19 23.80 7.52
C GLU A 276 -7.83 23.63 6.83
N ALA A 277 -7.01 24.69 6.71
CA ALA A 277 -5.68 24.61 6.13
C ALA A 277 -4.82 23.55 6.83
N ASN A 278 -4.86 23.54 8.18
CA ASN A 278 -4.12 22.56 8.97
C ASN A 278 -4.59 21.12 8.68
N ALA A 279 -5.91 20.90 8.59
CA ALA A 279 -6.46 19.59 8.24
C ALA A 279 -6.04 19.15 6.82
N VAL A 280 -6.02 20.07 5.85
CA VAL A 280 -5.53 19.81 4.49
C VAL A 280 -4.05 19.43 4.50
N PHE A 281 -3.20 20.26 5.10
CA PHE A 281 -1.77 20.00 5.10
C PHE A 281 -1.39 18.73 5.86
N LEU A 282 -2.09 18.42 6.95
CA LEU A 282 -1.93 17.12 7.61
C LEU A 282 -2.40 15.95 6.74
N SER A 283 -3.47 16.12 5.94
CA SER A 283 -3.93 15.10 4.99
C SER A 283 -2.88 14.87 3.90
N ILE A 284 -2.24 15.94 3.41
CA ILE A 284 -1.12 15.86 2.47
C ILE A 284 0.05 15.12 3.12
N ARG A 285 0.43 15.47 4.35
CA ARG A 285 1.52 14.80 5.07
C ARG A 285 1.26 13.30 5.21
N ALA A 286 0.07 12.92 5.69
CA ALA A 286 -0.33 11.52 5.80
C ALA A 286 -0.31 10.81 4.42
N THR A 287 -0.75 11.49 3.37
CA THR A 287 -0.68 10.98 1.99
C THR A 287 0.75 10.71 1.55
N LEU A 288 1.69 11.63 1.83
CA LEU A 288 3.10 11.45 1.50
C LEU A 288 3.74 10.30 2.26
N GLU A 289 3.46 10.19 3.56
CA GLU A 289 3.92 9.08 4.40
C GLU A 289 3.40 7.73 3.88
N ILE A 290 2.15 7.67 3.41
CA ILE A 290 1.59 6.45 2.83
C ILE A 290 2.25 6.12 1.50
N LEU A 291 2.44 7.10 0.61
CA LEU A 291 3.10 6.88 -0.67
C LEU A 291 4.54 6.39 -0.46
N GLU A 292 5.31 7.02 0.42
CA GLU A 292 6.66 6.59 0.79
C GLU A 292 6.70 5.12 1.27
N ASN A 293 5.71 4.69 2.05
CA ASN A 293 5.65 3.32 2.58
C ASN A 293 5.05 2.29 1.63
N THR A 294 4.23 2.71 0.65
CA THR A 294 3.51 1.79 -0.25
C THR A 294 4.24 1.55 -1.56
N LEU A 295 5.16 2.44 -1.96
CA LEU A 295 5.99 2.31 -3.16
C LEU A 295 7.14 1.29 -2.98
N ARG A 296 6.88 0.16 -2.31
CA ARG A 296 7.84 -0.94 -2.05
C ARG A 296 7.65 -2.11 -3.02
N GLY A 297 7.46 -1.80 -4.31
CA GLY A 297 7.29 -2.82 -5.34
C GLY A 297 6.97 -2.21 -6.70
N HIS A 298 7.25 -2.96 -7.78
CA HIS A 298 7.03 -2.47 -9.14
C HIS A 298 5.56 -2.18 -9.46
N LEU A 299 4.59 -2.97 -8.93
CA LEU A 299 3.15 -2.74 -9.18
C LEU A 299 2.65 -1.44 -8.54
N PRO A 300 2.84 -1.18 -7.23
CA PRO A 300 2.57 0.13 -6.63
C PRO A 300 3.18 1.30 -7.39
N VAL A 301 4.44 1.17 -7.84
CA VAL A 301 5.12 2.21 -8.61
C VAL A 301 4.46 2.46 -9.96
N ILE A 302 4.11 1.40 -10.71
CA ILE A 302 3.36 1.50 -11.95
C ILE A 302 2.03 2.24 -11.71
N GLU A 303 1.28 1.84 -10.67
CA GLU A 303 0.00 2.46 -10.32
C GLU A 303 0.17 3.95 -10.01
N ALA A 304 1.22 4.33 -9.25
CA ALA A 304 1.50 5.72 -8.92
C ALA A 304 1.85 6.56 -10.16
N LEU A 305 2.70 6.02 -11.04
CA LEU A 305 3.10 6.69 -12.28
C LEU A 305 1.92 6.87 -13.24
N GLU A 306 1.05 5.86 -13.36
CA GLU A 306 -0.19 5.95 -14.14
C GLU A 306 -1.18 6.96 -13.55
N ALA A 307 -1.26 7.04 -12.23
CA ALA A 307 -2.04 8.05 -11.52
C ALA A 307 -1.44 9.47 -11.62
N GLY A 308 -0.22 9.61 -12.17
CA GLY A 308 0.42 10.89 -12.42
C GLY A 308 1.18 11.47 -11.22
N ILE A 309 1.75 10.62 -10.36
CA ILE A 309 2.44 11.05 -9.13
C ILE A 309 3.50 12.13 -9.40
N ILE A 310 4.35 11.97 -10.42
CA ILE A 310 5.41 12.95 -10.76
C ILE A 310 4.80 14.32 -11.04
N ARG A 311 3.76 14.39 -11.88
CA ARG A 311 3.05 15.64 -12.18
C ARG A 311 2.40 16.25 -10.93
N ALA A 312 1.85 15.41 -10.06
CA ALA A 312 1.27 15.86 -8.80
C ALA A 312 2.32 16.52 -7.89
N MET A 313 3.51 15.92 -7.80
CA MET A 313 4.64 16.43 -7.01
C MET A 313 5.13 17.79 -7.50
N PHE A 314 5.36 17.96 -8.80
CA PHE A 314 5.78 19.25 -9.36
C PHE A 314 4.79 20.36 -9.04
N LYS A 315 3.50 20.13 -9.33
CA LYS A 315 2.46 21.10 -9.03
C LYS A 315 2.32 21.37 -7.54
N ALA A 316 2.50 20.36 -6.69
CA ALA A 316 2.48 20.53 -5.23
C ALA A 316 3.59 21.47 -4.76
N VAL A 317 4.82 21.25 -5.24
CA VAL A 317 5.96 22.13 -4.94
C VAL A 317 5.66 23.57 -5.37
N ILE A 318 5.23 23.75 -6.63
CA ILE A 318 4.99 25.08 -7.21
C ILE A 318 3.88 25.82 -6.48
N HIS A 319 2.79 25.14 -6.11
CA HIS A 319 1.59 25.80 -5.63
C HIS A 319 1.51 25.94 -4.10
N ILE A 320 2.05 24.98 -3.34
CA ILE A 320 1.90 24.97 -1.88
C ILE A 320 3.17 24.64 -1.11
N GLY A 321 4.29 24.39 -1.78
CA GLY A 321 5.55 23.99 -1.13
C GLY A 321 5.93 24.94 -0.01
N ASP A 322 5.93 26.24 -0.28
CA ASP A 322 6.31 27.27 0.71
C ASP A 322 5.36 27.33 1.91
N ALA A 323 4.05 27.23 1.67
CA ALA A 323 3.05 27.29 2.75
C ALA A 323 3.14 26.05 3.65
N TYR A 324 3.31 24.87 3.05
CA TYR A 324 3.51 23.62 3.76
C TYR A 324 4.79 23.64 4.60
N ASP A 325 5.92 24.06 4.02
CA ASP A 325 7.19 24.09 4.72
C ASP A 325 7.20 25.12 5.84
N ARG A 326 6.58 26.30 5.68
CA ARG A 326 6.41 27.28 6.78
C ARG A 326 5.63 26.70 7.96
N MET A 327 4.59 25.92 7.68
CA MET A 327 3.77 25.31 8.72
C MET A 327 4.55 24.26 9.51
N TRP A 328 5.40 23.46 8.85
CA TRP A 328 6.15 22.37 9.48
C TRP A 328 7.53 22.74 10.00
N SER A 329 8.10 23.87 9.57
CA SER A 329 9.41 24.34 10.05
C SER A 329 9.47 24.63 11.55
N ARG A 330 8.31 24.72 12.22
CA ARG A 330 8.19 24.93 13.68
C ARG A 330 8.18 23.63 14.51
N GLY A 331 8.11 22.47 13.87
CA GLY A 331 8.04 21.16 14.54
C GLY A 331 9.41 20.53 14.85
N ILE A 332 9.39 19.47 15.66
CA ILE A 332 10.58 18.67 16.06
C ILE A 332 11.12 17.86 14.87
N GLU A 333 10.25 17.36 13.99
CA GLU A 333 10.63 16.62 12.78
C GLU A 333 10.54 17.52 11.55
N LYS A 334 11.69 18.01 11.07
CA LYS A 334 11.79 18.88 9.88
C LYS A 334 11.77 18.09 8.57
N LYS A 335 10.72 17.30 8.34
CA LYS A 335 10.49 16.70 7.01
C LYS A 335 9.79 17.71 6.11
N THR A 336 10.56 18.40 5.27
CA THR A 336 10.00 19.30 4.24
C THR A 336 9.31 18.49 3.14
N MET A 337 8.39 19.12 2.41
CA MET A 337 7.75 18.49 1.25
C MET A 337 8.80 18.06 0.20
N SER A 338 9.79 18.93 -0.01
CA SER A 338 10.94 18.69 -0.90
C SER A 338 11.69 17.41 -0.55
N TYR A 339 11.94 17.16 0.75
CA TYR A 339 12.59 15.93 1.22
C TYR A 339 11.70 14.70 0.96
N GLN A 340 10.42 14.75 1.31
CA GLN A 340 9.50 13.61 1.10
C GLN A 340 9.36 13.27 -0.38
N PHE A 341 9.30 14.26 -1.26
CA PHE A 341 9.29 14.04 -2.70
C PHE A 341 10.59 13.45 -3.24
N ALA A 342 11.75 13.87 -2.72
CA ALA A 342 13.02 13.23 -3.04
C ALA A 342 13.03 11.74 -2.64
N GLN A 343 12.48 11.39 -1.46
CA GLN A 343 12.36 9.99 -1.02
C GLN A 343 11.43 9.18 -1.93
N ILE A 344 10.31 9.76 -2.38
CA ILE A 344 9.41 9.12 -3.35
C ILE A 344 10.12 8.89 -4.70
N LEU A 345 10.91 9.86 -5.20
CA LEU A 345 11.69 9.67 -6.42
C LEU A 345 12.73 8.55 -6.26
N LYS A 346 13.45 8.51 -5.14
CA LYS A 346 14.39 7.43 -4.80
C LYS A 346 13.68 6.06 -4.79
N ALA A 347 12.51 5.98 -4.16
CA ALA A 347 11.73 4.74 -4.12
C ALA A 347 11.33 4.28 -5.54
N ILE A 348 10.88 5.19 -6.41
CA ILE A 348 10.55 4.85 -7.80
C ILE A 348 11.80 4.44 -8.59
N ASN A 349 12.93 5.09 -8.35
CA ASN A 349 14.20 4.85 -9.04
C ASN A 349 14.64 3.37 -8.94
N VAL A 350 14.56 2.78 -7.75
CA VAL A 350 14.94 1.37 -7.51
C VAL A 350 14.20 0.41 -8.46
N PHE A 351 12.96 0.74 -8.84
CA PHE A 351 12.14 -0.12 -9.70
C PHE A 351 12.27 0.19 -11.20
N MET A 352 13.10 1.16 -11.62
CA MET A 352 13.33 1.42 -13.05
C MET A 352 14.05 0.28 -13.78
N VAL A 353 14.64 -0.67 -13.04
CA VAL A 353 15.16 -1.93 -13.60
C VAL A 353 14.08 -2.76 -14.30
N HIS A 354 12.81 -2.50 -13.99
CA HIS A 354 11.68 -3.03 -14.74
C HIS A 354 11.38 -2.12 -15.93
N HIS A 355 11.43 -2.67 -17.14
CA HIS A 355 11.21 -1.89 -18.36
C HIS A 355 9.81 -1.24 -18.38
N SER A 356 8.79 -1.90 -17.79
CA SER A 356 7.46 -1.30 -17.65
C SER A 356 7.41 -0.04 -16.78
N VAL A 357 8.27 0.04 -15.76
CA VAL A 357 8.40 1.22 -14.90
C VAL A 357 9.17 2.29 -15.65
N LEU A 358 10.31 1.95 -16.25
CA LEU A 358 11.14 2.84 -17.06
C LEU A 358 10.32 3.57 -18.13
N GLN A 359 9.56 2.85 -18.95
CA GLN A 359 8.71 3.47 -19.99
C GLN A 359 7.73 4.52 -19.43
N ARG A 360 7.13 4.26 -18.27
CA ARG A 360 6.19 5.18 -17.61
C ARG A 360 6.91 6.37 -17.01
N VAL A 361 8.13 6.17 -16.50
CA VAL A 361 9.02 7.24 -16.05
C VAL A 361 9.40 8.12 -17.22
N SER A 362 9.92 7.59 -18.33
CA SER A 362 10.29 8.37 -19.51
C SER A 362 9.09 9.14 -20.06
N SER A 363 7.91 8.52 -20.09
CA SER A 363 6.65 9.18 -20.45
C SER A 363 6.23 10.27 -19.44
N ALA A 364 6.53 10.10 -18.16
CA ALA A 364 6.26 11.12 -17.15
C ALA A 364 7.22 12.31 -17.29
N ILE A 365 8.51 12.06 -17.50
CA ILE A 365 9.54 13.08 -17.77
C ILE A 365 9.15 13.93 -18.97
N GLY A 366 8.88 13.31 -20.13
CA GLY A 366 8.47 14.05 -21.33
C GLY A 366 7.21 14.89 -21.12
N ARG A 367 6.24 14.42 -20.31
CA ARG A 367 5.05 15.21 -19.95
C ARG A 367 5.34 16.39 -19.03
N ILE A 368 6.36 16.31 -18.18
CA ILE A 368 6.81 17.44 -17.35
C ILE A 368 7.44 18.51 -18.26
N GLU A 369 8.37 18.09 -19.11
CA GLU A 369 9.06 18.95 -20.08
C GLU A 369 8.09 19.63 -21.05
N GLU A 370 7.20 18.86 -21.69
CA GLU A 370 6.16 19.40 -22.59
C GLU A 370 5.24 20.42 -21.92
N SER A 371 5.09 20.33 -20.59
CA SER A 371 4.20 21.21 -19.82
C SER A 371 4.88 22.44 -19.21
N GLY A 372 6.20 22.56 -19.31
CA GLY A 372 6.95 23.67 -18.71
C GLY A 372 7.04 23.63 -17.18
N LEU A 373 6.63 22.52 -16.54
CA LEU A 373 6.57 22.43 -15.08
C LEU A 373 7.95 22.40 -14.42
N GLU A 374 8.99 21.99 -15.13
CA GLU A 374 10.35 21.98 -14.59
C GLU A 374 10.92 23.40 -14.46
N GLU A 375 10.65 24.24 -15.46
CA GLU A 375 11.06 25.64 -15.50
C GLU A 375 10.31 26.50 -14.48
N GLU A 376 9.09 26.10 -14.11
CA GLU A 376 8.29 26.75 -13.06
C GLU A 376 8.78 26.43 -11.62
N LEU A 377 9.71 25.49 -11.43
CA LEU A 377 10.18 25.14 -10.09
C LEU A 377 10.87 26.33 -9.39
N PRO A 378 10.45 26.72 -8.17
CA PRO A 378 11.02 27.89 -7.50
C PRO A 378 12.50 27.67 -7.16
N LEU A 379 13.40 28.59 -7.53
CA LEU A 379 14.85 28.47 -7.32
C LEU A 379 15.32 28.49 -5.84
N ASP A 380 14.41 28.62 -4.88
CA ASP A 380 14.72 28.64 -3.44
C ASP A 380 15.55 27.42 -3.00
N ARG A 381 16.37 27.63 -1.96
CA ARG A 381 17.11 26.58 -1.25
C ARG A 381 16.18 25.52 -0.65
N ALA A 382 14.95 25.86 -0.25
CA ALA A 382 13.97 24.91 0.28
C ALA A 382 13.68 23.75 -0.68
N PHE A 383 13.70 24.01 -2.00
CA PHE A 383 13.40 23.02 -3.05
C PHE A 383 14.64 22.39 -3.68
N LYS A 384 15.84 22.74 -3.18
CA LYS A 384 17.10 22.21 -3.70
C LYS A 384 17.14 20.68 -3.68
N THR A 385 16.73 20.06 -2.56
CA THR A 385 16.73 18.60 -2.40
C THR A 385 15.86 17.90 -3.43
N PHE A 386 14.64 18.38 -3.68
CA PHE A 386 13.77 17.82 -4.71
C PHE A 386 14.36 18.01 -6.12
N ARG A 387 14.90 19.19 -6.45
CA ARG A 387 15.55 19.44 -7.75
C ARG A 387 16.72 18.50 -8.02
N GLU A 388 17.62 18.34 -7.04
CA GLU A 388 18.77 17.45 -7.18
C GLU A 388 18.32 16.01 -7.39
N ALA A 389 17.36 15.54 -6.58
CA ALA A 389 16.77 14.21 -6.76
C ALA A 389 16.11 14.04 -8.13
N TRP A 390 15.43 15.07 -8.66
CA TRP A 390 14.84 15.06 -9.99
C TRP A 390 15.87 14.95 -11.11
N GLN A 391 16.98 15.70 -11.04
CA GLN A 391 18.03 15.60 -12.08
C GLN A 391 18.68 14.22 -12.08
N CYS A 392 19.02 13.68 -10.90
CA CYS A 392 19.52 12.30 -10.80
C CYS A 392 18.50 11.30 -11.37
N PHE A 393 17.22 11.48 -11.06
CA PHE A 393 16.13 10.63 -11.56
C PHE A 393 15.99 10.66 -13.08
N LYS A 394 16.12 11.82 -13.73
CA LYS A 394 16.11 11.95 -15.20
C LYS A 394 17.32 11.29 -15.84
N TRP A 395 18.52 11.65 -15.40
CA TRP A 395 19.76 11.09 -15.90
C TRP A 395 19.75 9.56 -15.85
N LYS A 396 19.31 9.00 -14.71
CA LYS A 396 19.17 7.56 -14.51
C LYS A 396 18.19 6.91 -15.47
N ALA A 397 17.05 7.54 -15.72
CA ALA A 397 16.06 7.04 -16.68
C ALA A 397 16.61 7.05 -18.11
N GLU A 398 17.29 8.12 -18.53
CA GLU A 398 17.93 8.22 -19.84
C GLU A 398 19.01 7.15 -20.03
N GLU A 399 19.83 6.94 -19.01
CA GLU A 399 20.88 5.93 -19.02
C GLU A 399 20.32 4.52 -19.15
N LEU A 400 19.30 4.19 -18.33
CA LEU A 400 18.62 2.90 -18.41
C LEU A 400 17.90 2.70 -19.75
N ASP A 401 17.33 3.74 -20.34
CA ASP A 401 16.68 3.67 -21.66
C ASP A 401 17.71 3.39 -22.76
N ARG A 402 18.89 4.02 -22.68
CA ARG A 402 20.03 3.74 -23.58
C ARG A 402 20.47 2.29 -23.49
N ILE A 403 20.68 1.76 -22.29
CA ILE A 403 21.04 0.34 -22.07
C ILE A 403 19.94 -0.57 -22.62
N PHE A 404 18.67 -0.23 -22.38
CA PHE A 404 17.53 -1.00 -22.88
C PHE A 404 17.48 -1.03 -24.41
N LEU A 405 17.69 0.10 -25.08
CA LEU A 405 17.68 0.19 -26.54
C LEU A 405 18.80 -0.64 -27.16
N HIS A 406 20.01 -0.57 -26.58
CA HIS A 406 21.14 -1.41 -26.99
C HIS A 406 20.84 -2.91 -26.80
N TYR A 407 20.27 -3.27 -25.65
CA TYR A 407 19.82 -4.63 -25.37
C TYR A 407 18.76 -5.10 -26.38
N LYS A 408 17.76 -4.26 -26.66
CA LYS A 408 16.66 -4.60 -27.57
C LYS A 408 17.13 -4.84 -29.01
N GLY A 409 18.16 -4.11 -29.47
CA GLY A 409 18.77 -4.33 -30.79
C GLY A 409 19.51 -5.66 -30.88
N SER A 410 20.30 -5.97 -29.85
CA SER A 410 21.15 -7.16 -29.81
C SER A 410 20.43 -8.46 -29.42
N ALA A 411 19.35 -8.36 -28.63
CA ALA A 411 18.65 -9.53 -28.08
C ALA A 411 17.80 -10.29 -29.12
N PRO A 412 17.58 -11.60 -28.91
CA PRO A 412 16.54 -12.33 -29.61
C PRO A 412 15.14 -11.76 -29.31
N PRO A 413 14.17 -11.89 -30.23
CA PRO A 413 12.82 -11.36 -30.00
C PRO A 413 12.10 -11.97 -28.79
N PHE A 414 11.47 -11.11 -27.98
CA PHE A 414 10.83 -11.44 -26.69
C PHE A 414 9.46 -12.13 -26.77
N CYS A 415 9.14 -12.79 -27.87
CA CYS A 415 7.80 -13.37 -28.06
C CYS A 415 7.67 -14.71 -27.31
N ASP A 416 6.68 -14.91 -26.46
CA ASP A 416 6.48 -16.18 -25.73
C ASP A 416 5.89 -17.31 -26.59
N ALA A 417 5.51 -17.04 -27.84
CA ALA A 417 5.14 -18.13 -28.74
C ALA A 417 6.39 -18.96 -29.10
N ASP A 418 6.30 -20.28 -28.92
CA ASP A 418 7.39 -21.22 -29.22
C ASP A 418 7.76 -21.16 -30.71
N GLU A 419 6.76 -21.17 -31.58
CA GLU A 419 6.90 -21.09 -33.05
C GLU A 419 6.75 -19.65 -33.58
N CYS A 420 7.35 -18.67 -32.88
CA CYS A 420 7.36 -17.29 -33.35
C CYS A 420 8.21 -17.16 -34.62
N PRO A 421 7.67 -16.64 -35.76
CA PRO A 421 8.46 -16.46 -36.98
C PRO A 421 9.68 -15.56 -36.77
N LEU A 422 9.57 -14.53 -35.90
CA LEU A 422 10.68 -13.65 -35.57
C LEU A 422 11.76 -14.32 -34.71
N LYS A 423 11.45 -15.43 -34.02
CA LYS A 423 12.50 -16.21 -33.35
C LYS A 423 13.27 -17.09 -34.32
N ILE A 424 12.58 -17.63 -35.33
CA ILE A 424 13.16 -18.52 -36.34
C ILE A 424 14.01 -17.71 -37.32
N ASN A 425 13.45 -16.61 -37.82
CA ASN A 425 14.10 -15.70 -38.76
C ASN A 425 14.07 -14.29 -38.15
N PRO A 426 15.00 -13.98 -37.24
CA PRO A 426 15.01 -12.69 -36.57
C PRO A 426 15.38 -11.59 -37.58
N PRO A 427 14.67 -10.45 -37.57
CA PRO A 427 14.93 -9.37 -38.51
C PRO A 427 16.32 -8.75 -38.25
N PRO A 428 16.83 -7.92 -39.18
CA PRO A 428 18.04 -7.13 -38.94
C PRO A 428 17.95 -6.36 -37.62
N GLU A 429 19.09 -6.13 -36.98
CA GLU A 429 19.18 -5.43 -35.68
C GLU A 429 18.45 -4.07 -35.68
N GLU A 430 18.60 -3.31 -36.75
CA GLU A 430 17.93 -2.01 -36.94
C GLU A 430 16.40 -2.13 -36.88
N GLU A 431 15.82 -3.20 -37.45
CA GLU A 431 14.39 -3.45 -37.43
C GLU A 431 13.90 -3.97 -36.08
N ARG A 432 14.75 -4.70 -35.32
CA ARG A 432 14.40 -5.22 -33.98
C ARG A 432 14.10 -4.11 -32.99
N MET A 433 14.83 -3.00 -33.08
CA MET A 433 14.63 -1.83 -32.24
C MET A 433 13.19 -1.27 -32.35
N TRP A 434 12.58 -1.40 -33.52
CA TRP A 434 11.22 -0.91 -33.79
C TRP A 434 10.12 -1.94 -33.50
N LEU A 435 10.46 -3.17 -33.11
CA LEU A 435 9.46 -4.17 -32.76
C LEU A 435 8.64 -3.70 -31.55
N THR A 436 7.32 -3.77 -31.71
CA THR A 436 6.37 -3.50 -30.63
C THR A 436 5.91 -4.82 -30.03
N TYR A 437 6.00 -4.92 -28.72
CA TYR A 437 5.62 -6.10 -27.97
C TYR A 437 4.31 -5.83 -27.22
N ARG A 438 3.39 -6.78 -27.29
CA ARG A 438 2.09 -6.73 -26.61
C ARG A 438 2.11 -7.71 -25.45
N ARG A 439 1.56 -7.31 -24.31
CA ARG A 439 1.36 -8.21 -23.18
C ARG A 439 -0.04 -8.82 -23.22
N CYS A 440 -0.20 -10.03 -22.67
CA CYS A 440 -1.51 -10.60 -22.40
C CYS A 440 -2.29 -9.66 -21.49
N SER A 441 -3.47 -9.20 -21.91
CA SER A 441 -4.28 -8.24 -21.17
C SER A 441 -4.85 -8.79 -19.85
N ALA A 442 -4.80 -10.10 -19.63
CA ALA A 442 -5.31 -10.73 -18.42
C ALA A 442 -4.22 -10.88 -17.35
N CYS A 443 -3.11 -11.52 -17.68
CA CYS A 443 -2.04 -11.81 -16.71
C CYS A 443 -0.90 -10.79 -16.74
N TYR A 444 -0.75 -10.01 -17.81
CA TYR A 444 0.36 -9.09 -18.07
C TYR A 444 1.76 -9.72 -18.12
N THR A 445 1.90 -11.03 -17.94
CA THR A 445 3.20 -11.71 -17.92
C THR A 445 3.64 -12.19 -19.31
N ALA A 446 2.71 -12.69 -20.13
CA ALA A 446 3.08 -13.21 -21.45
C ALA A 446 3.20 -12.11 -22.49
N ILE A 447 4.25 -12.15 -23.29
CA ILE A 447 4.61 -11.15 -24.29
C ILE A 447 4.52 -11.74 -25.70
N TYR A 448 3.98 -10.97 -26.65
CA TYR A 448 3.80 -11.37 -28.04
C TYR A 448 4.19 -10.24 -28.98
N CYS A 449 4.87 -10.58 -30.08
CA CYS A 449 5.16 -9.60 -31.15
C CYS A 449 3.93 -9.31 -32.02
N SER A 450 2.88 -10.14 -31.96
CA SER A 450 1.64 -9.96 -32.73
C SER A 450 0.47 -10.72 -32.08
N ASP A 451 -0.76 -10.41 -32.51
CA ASP A 451 -1.97 -11.08 -32.01
C ASP A 451 -2.03 -12.56 -32.45
N GLU A 452 -1.46 -12.88 -33.61
CA GLU A 452 -1.35 -14.24 -34.13
C GLU A 452 -0.48 -15.11 -33.21
N CYS A 453 0.67 -14.58 -32.77
CA CYS A 453 1.53 -15.26 -31.79
C CYS A 453 0.81 -15.48 -30.46
N GLY A 454 0.05 -14.49 -29.99
CA GLY A 454 -0.80 -14.62 -28.79
C GLY A 454 -1.86 -15.72 -28.93
N LYS A 455 -2.56 -15.77 -30.06
CA LYS A 455 -3.56 -16.81 -30.36
C LYS A 455 -2.94 -18.21 -30.43
N ARG A 456 -1.77 -18.35 -31.05
CA ARG A 456 -1.05 -19.64 -31.15
C ARG A 456 -0.60 -20.14 -29.77
N ASN A 457 0.01 -19.28 -28.96
CA ASN A 457 0.45 -19.64 -27.62
C ASN A 457 -0.69 -19.76 -26.59
N TRP A 458 -1.92 -19.36 -26.93
CA TRP A 458 -3.02 -19.36 -25.94
C TRP A 458 -3.28 -20.73 -25.32
N LYS A 459 -3.18 -21.83 -26.09
CA LYS A 459 -3.44 -23.19 -25.59
C LYS A 459 -2.49 -23.57 -24.45
N SER A 460 -1.21 -23.26 -24.58
CA SER A 460 -0.16 -23.50 -23.58
C SER A 460 -0.20 -22.45 -22.45
N HIS A 461 -0.43 -21.18 -22.78
CA HIS A 461 -0.43 -20.09 -21.81
C HIS A 461 -1.65 -20.08 -20.88
N ARG A 462 -2.82 -20.55 -21.32
CA ARG A 462 -4.10 -20.40 -20.60
C ARG A 462 -4.06 -20.86 -19.14
N ALA A 463 -3.40 -21.98 -18.85
CA ALA A 463 -3.28 -22.49 -17.48
C ALA A 463 -2.49 -21.51 -16.60
N GLN A 464 -1.29 -21.11 -17.06
CA GLN A 464 -0.45 -20.13 -16.37
C GLN A 464 -1.14 -18.78 -16.24
N CYS A 465 -1.86 -18.34 -17.26
CA CYS A 465 -2.65 -17.11 -17.23
C CYS A 465 -3.68 -17.13 -16.09
N LYS A 466 -4.39 -18.26 -15.92
CA LYS A 466 -5.41 -18.41 -14.88
C LYS A 466 -4.78 -18.28 -13.49
N ASP A 467 -3.61 -18.88 -13.28
CA ASP A 467 -2.89 -18.83 -12.01
C ASP A 467 -2.37 -17.41 -11.73
N SER A 468 -1.74 -16.76 -12.71
CA SER A 468 -1.30 -15.36 -12.60
C SER A 468 -2.46 -14.40 -12.33
N VAL A 469 -3.60 -14.58 -13.00
CA VAL A 469 -4.82 -13.80 -12.74
C VAL A 469 -5.38 -14.06 -11.35
N ALA A 470 -5.32 -15.29 -10.85
CA ALA A 470 -5.74 -15.61 -9.49
C ALA A 470 -4.85 -14.93 -8.45
N LEU A 471 -3.52 -14.91 -8.68
CA LEU A 471 -2.57 -14.17 -7.84
C LEU A 471 -2.86 -12.68 -7.85
N LEU A 472 -3.05 -12.07 -9.03
CA LEU A 472 -3.40 -10.66 -9.19
C LEU A 472 -4.69 -10.31 -8.43
N LYS A 473 -5.74 -11.13 -8.58
CA LYS A 473 -7.01 -10.96 -7.86
C LYS A 473 -6.86 -11.09 -6.34
N ALA A 474 -5.90 -11.88 -5.89
CA ALA A 474 -5.55 -12.02 -4.47
C ALA A 474 -4.64 -10.86 -3.97
N GLY A 475 -4.36 -9.83 -4.79
CA GLY A 475 -3.46 -8.74 -4.44
C GLY A 475 -1.99 -9.15 -4.40
N ARG A 476 -1.65 -10.29 -4.99
CA ARG A 476 -0.27 -10.77 -5.11
C ARG A 476 0.22 -10.47 -6.52
N SER A 477 1.37 -9.82 -6.63
CA SER A 477 2.03 -9.69 -7.92
C SER A 477 2.36 -11.10 -8.44
N PRO A 478 2.02 -11.45 -9.69
CA PRO A 478 2.56 -12.65 -10.30
C PRO A 478 4.06 -12.46 -10.33
N LEU A 479 4.77 -13.23 -9.49
CA LEU A 479 6.21 -13.13 -9.23
C LEU A 479 7.10 -13.36 -10.46
N VAL A 480 6.50 -13.49 -11.63
CA VAL A 480 7.17 -13.82 -12.88
C VAL A 480 7.61 -12.51 -13.50
N TRP A 481 8.88 -12.19 -13.29
CA TRP A 481 9.61 -11.27 -14.14
C TRP A 481 9.37 -11.69 -15.58
N ASP A 482 8.93 -10.75 -16.42
CA ASP A 482 8.77 -11.09 -17.82
C ASP A 482 10.15 -11.29 -18.48
N CYS A 483 10.17 -11.92 -19.64
CA CYS A 483 11.43 -12.22 -20.33
C CYS A 483 12.18 -10.94 -20.75
N ILE A 484 11.47 -9.82 -20.92
CA ILE A 484 12.06 -8.52 -21.19
C ILE A 484 12.78 -7.99 -19.95
N ASP A 485 12.11 -7.96 -18.80
CA ASP A 485 12.69 -7.45 -17.54
C ASP A 485 13.91 -8.28 -17.13
N THR A 486 13.85 -9.60 -17.28
CA THR A 486 14.99 -10.48 -17.01
C THR A 486 16.17 -10.15 -17.91
N GLY A 487 15.90 -10.05 -19.21
CA GLY A 487 16.90 -9.77 -20.22
C GLY A 487 17.54 -8.39 -20.05
N PHE A 488 16.69 -7.39 -19.81
CA PHE A 488 17.09 -6.02 -19.54
C PHE A 488 17.93 -5.93 -18.28
N PHE A 489 17.53 -6.58 -17.18
CA PHE A 489 18.33 -6.65 -15.97
C PHE A 489 19.72 -7.27 -16.24
N GLY A 490 19.78 -8.34 -17.03
CA GLY A 490 21.05 -8.92 -17.47
C GLY A 490 21.92 -7.90 -18.22
N ALA A 491 21.32 -7.10 -19.11
CA ALA A 491 22.02 -6.05 -19.83
C ALA A 491 22.55 -4.94 -18.92
N ILE A 492 21.77 -4.50 -17.92
CA ILE A 492 22.21 -3.51 -16.92
C ILE A 492 23.45 -4.02 -16.19
N VAL A 493 23.42 -5.27 -15.74
CA VAL A 493 24.57 -5.88 -15.03
C VAL A 493 25.78 -6.00 -15.95
N THR A 494 25.59 -6.43 -17.19
CA THR A 494 26.66 -6.53 -18.19
C THR A 494 27.31 -5.17 -18.47
N ASP A 495 26.49 -4.14 -18.70
CA ASP A 495 26.95 -2.78 -18.96
C ASP A 495 27.75 -2.23 -17.77
N HIS A 496 27.21 -2.35 -16.57
CA HIS A 496 27.90 -1.92 -15.35
C HIS A 496 29.23 -2.64 -15.12
N VAL A 497 29.29 -3.97 -15.32
CA VAL A 497 30.53 -4.75 -15.22
C VAL A 497 31.55 -4.31 -16.26
N HIS A 498 31.11 -3.98 -17.48
CA HIS A 498 32.00 -3.47 -18.53
C HIS A 498 32.56 -2.09 -18.19
N GLU A 499 31.72 -1.18 -17.72
CA GLU A 499 32.11 0.18 -17.32
C GLU A 499 33.12 0.17 -16.16
N HIS A 500 32.91 -0.70 -15.17
CA HIS A 500 33.71 -0.74 -13.94
C HIS A 500 34.77 -1.86 -13.94
N ALA A 501 35.06 -2.47 -15.09
CA ALA A 501 35.88 -3.68 -15.18
C ALA A 501 37.26 -3.52 -14.50
N ASP A 502 37.91 -2.37 -14.67
CA ASP A 502 39.24 -2.11 -14.10
C ASP A 502 39.18 -1.85 -12.59
N GLU A 503 38.18 -1.11 -12.11
CA GLU A 503 37.98 -0.87 -10.67
C GLU A 503 37.64 -2.16 -9.92
N LEU A 504 36.72 -2.95 -10.48
CA LEU A 504 36.34 -4.25 -9.95
C LEU A 504 37.54 -5.20 -9.95
N ARG A 505 38.35 -5.19 -11.01
CA ARG A 505 39.60 -5.95 -11.07
C ARG A 505 40.59 -5.49 -10.00
N ASN A 506 40.75 -4.18 -9.81
CA ASN A 506 41.66 -3.63 -8.80
C ASN A 506 41.22 -3.96 -7.37
N ARG A 507 39.92 -3.83 -7.06
CA ARG A 507 39.34 -4.30 -5.79
C ARG A 507 39.56 -5.78 -5.59
N TRP A 508 39.33 -6.58 -6.64
CA TRP A 508 39.57 -8.02 -6.60
C TRP A 508 41.04 -8.36 -6.35
N ILE A 509 41.99 -7.61 -6.92
CA ILE A 509 43.43 -7.83 -6.68
C ILE A 509 43.80 -7.41 -5.26
N LYS A 510 43.25 -6.29 -4.77
CA LYS A 510 43.57 -5.71 -3.46
C LYS A 510 42.99 -6.52 -2.29
N ASP A 511 41.71 -6.88 -2.41
CA ASP A 511 40.92 -7.51 -1.35
C ASP A 511 40.78 -9.04 -1.57
N GLY A 512 41.20 -9.52 -2.74
CA GLY A 512 41.23 -10.94 -3.07
C GLY A 512 42.35 -11.68 -2.35
N PRO A 513 42.23 -13.02 -2.24
CA PRO A 513 43.25 -13.81 -1.57
C PRO A 513 44.61 -13.68 -2.26
N PRO A 514 45.73 -13.78 -1.51
CA PRO A 514 47.06 -13.85 -2.09
C PRO A 514 47.09 -14.96 -3.15
N ARG A 515 47.68 -14.64 -4.32
CA ARG A 515 47.71 -15.43 -5.56
C ARG A 515 47.44 -16.91 -5.36
N TYR A 516 46.33 -17.36 -5.92
CA TYR A 516 45.85 -18.75 -5.93
C TYR A 516 46.97 -19.72 -6.38
N GLN A 517 47.51 -20.52 -5.46
CA GLN A 517 48.46 -21.59 -5.75
C GLN A 517 47.69 -22.90 -6.01
N GLY A 518 46.98 -22.99 -7.14
CA GLY A 518 46.39 -24.21 -7.67
C GLY A 518 45.20 -24.83 -6.88
N PRO A 519 44.29 -25.55 -7.55
CA PRO A 519 43.12 -26.12 -6.90
C PRO A 519 43.46 -27.43 -6.17
N SER A 520 43.16 -27.48 -4.86
CA SER A 520 42.74 -28.75 -4.25
C SER A 520 41.24 -28.92 -4.53
N ASP A 521 40.82 -30.09 -5.01
CA ASP A 521 39.47 -30.36 -5.54
C ASP A 521 38.31 -30.16 -4.53
N ASN A 522 38.60 -29.76 -3.28
CA ASN A 522 37.64 -29.58 -2.18
C ASN A 522 37.42 -28.11 -1.73
N ASP A 523 38.04 -27.12 -2.37
CA ASP A 523 38.03 -25.73 -1.87
C ASP A 523 36.85 -24.86 -2.36
N LEU A 524 35.62 -25.38 -2.36
CA LEU A 524 34.41 -24.55 -2.58
C LEU A 524 34.31 -23.38 -1.57
N HIS A 525 34.86 -23.56 -0.36
CA HIS A 525 34.97 -22.52 0.66
C HIS A 525 35.89 -21.36 0.27
N ARG A 526 36.74 -21.51 -0.76
CA ARG A 526 37.63 -20.45 -1.27
C ARG A 526 37.03 -19.65 -2.41
N LEU A 527 35.84 -20.03 -2.91
CA LEU A 527 35.13 -19.19 -3.87
C LEU A 527 34.70 -17.88 -3.20
N ARG A 528 35.21 -16.78 -3.74
CA ARG A 528 34.69 -15.44 -3.47
C ARG A 528 33.70 -15.09 -4.58
N PHE A 529 32.67 -14.33 -4.22
CA PHE A 529 31.61 -13.88 -5.09
C PHE A 529 31.56 -12.37 -5.05
N LEU A 530 31.57 -11.75 -6.22
CA LEU A 530 31.22 -10.34 -6.34
C LEU A 530 29.69 -10.20 -6.26
N VAL A 531 29.19 -9.55 -5.21
CA VAL A 531 27.77 -9.34 -4.93
C VAL A 531 27.42 -7.88 -5.14
N TYR A 532 26.49 -7.63 -6.04
CA TYR A 532 25.93 -6.31 -6.29
C TYR A 532 24.73 -6.05 -5.39
N ASN A 533 24.81 -5.02 -4.55
CA ASN A 533 23.69 -4.61 -3.71
C ASN A 533 22.86 -3.52 -4.42
N LEU A 534 21.98 -3.92 -5.32
CA LEU A 534 21.10 -2.98 -6.04
C LEU A 534 19.88 -2.53 -5.21
N ASP A 535 19.72 -3.08 -3.99
CA ASP A 535 18.59 -2.80 -3.10
C ASP A 535 18.85 -1.57 -2.21
N ASP A 536 20.03 -0.94 -2.22
CA ASP A 536 20.35 0.17 -1.32
C ASP A 536 19.70 1.49 -1.80
N PRO A 537 18.59 1.96 -1.18
CA PRO A 537 17.92 3.17 -1.62
C PRO A 537 18.70 4.45 -1.29
N GLU A 538 19.72 4.34 -0.42
CA GLU A 538 20.60 5.46 -0.06
C GLU A 538 21.80 5.60 -0.99
N GLN A 539 22.04 4.62 -1.86
CA GLN A 539 23.02 4.73 -2.94
C GLN A 539 22.31 5.12 -4.23
N PRO A 540 22.26 6.42 -4.57
CA PRO A 540 21.47 6.91 -5.70
C PRO A 540 22.03 6.46 -7.05
N ASP A 541 23.27 5.95 -7.07
CA ASP A 541 24.01 5.72 -8.29
C ASP A 541 24.56 4.30 -8.37
N PHE A 542 23.84 3.50 -9.16
CA PHE A 542 24.25 2.21 -9.70
C PHE A 542 25.59 2.23 -10.45
N CYS A 543 26.09 3.39 -10.89
CA CYS A 543 27.41 3.58 -11.51
C CYS A 543 28.52 3.84 -10.48
N LEU A 544 28.31 3.61 -9.19
CA LEU A 544 29.39 3.61 -8.21
C LEU A 544 29.91 2.18 -8.01
N SER A 545 31.22 2.00 -8.12
CA SER A 545 31.87 0.70 -7.87
C SER A 545 31.73 0.20 -6.42
N ASP A 546 31.26 1.05 -5.51
CA ASP A 546 30.99 0.73 -4.10
C ASP A 546 29.78 -0.20 -3.88
N LEU A 547 28.95 -0.39 -4.89
CA LEU A 547 27.80 -1.30 -4.82
C LEU A 547 28.20 -2.78 -4.89
N ALA A 548 29.42 -3.06 -5.33
CA ALA A 548 29.93 -4.40 -5.48
C ALA A 548 30.79 -4.77 -4.27
N THR A 549 30.36 -5.79 -3.53
CA THR A 549 31.11 -6.34 -2.39
C THR A 549 31.63 -7.73 -2.75
N ILE A 550 32.89 -8.00 -2.44
CA ILE A 550 33.45 -9.34 -2.60
C ILE A 550 33.21 -10.08 -1.30
N VAL A 551 32.28 -11.03 -1.33
CA VAL A 551 31.94 -11.87 -0.18
C VAL A 551 32.42 -13.29 -0.42
N ASP A 552 32.64 -14.05 0.63
CA ASP A 552 32.97 -15.46 0.47
C ASP A 552 31.76 -16.36 0.51
N PHE A 553 31.95 -17.63 0.14
CA PHE A 553 30.87 -18.60 0.15
C PHE A 553 30.14 -18.69 1.49
N GLN A 554 30.85 -18.58 2.63
CA GLN A 554 30.24 -18.67 3.95
C GLN A 554 29.41 -17.42 4.25
N THR A 555 29.93 -16.23 3.95
CA THR A 555 29.24 -14.94 4.08
C THR A 555 28.00 -14.92 3.20
N LEU A 556 28.14 -15.34 1.94
CA LEU A 556 27.04 -15.48 0.99
C LEU A 556 26.01 -16.51 1.49
N ALA A 557 26.44 -17.67 1.99
CA ALA A 557 25.54 -18.70 2.51
C ALA A 557 24.87 -18.30 3.84
N SER A 558 25.49 -17.41 4.61
CA SER A 558 24.96 -16.86 5.86
C SER A 558 24.02 -15.67 5.64
N ASP A 559 24.05 -15.09 4.45
CA ASP A 559 23.13 -14.03 4.06
C ASP A 559 21.70 -14.61 4.07
N SER A 560 20.85 -14.08 4.93
CA SER A 560 19.45 -14.50 5.08
C SER A 560 18.63 -14.45 3.79
N ARG A 561 19.12 -13.72 2.76
CA ARG A 561 18.55 -13.70 1.41
C ARG A 561 18.78 -15.02 0.65
N ILE A 562 19.66 -15.89 1.13
CA ILE A 562 20.07 -17.16 0.52
C ILE A 562 19.65 -18.31 1.45
N GLN A 563 18.82 -19.24 0.94
CA GLN A 563 18.25 -20.29 1.78
C GLN A 563 19.24 -21.42 2.14
N PRO A 564 19.19 -21.95 3.38
CA PRO A 564 19.95 -23.13 3.78
C PRO A 564 19.61 -24.35 2.92
N GLY A 565 20.62 -25.04 2.39
CA GLY A 565 20.45 -26.28 1.60
C GLY A 565 20.57 -26.14 0.07
N THR A 566 20.97 -24.96 -0.43
CA THR A 566 21.28 -24.73 -1.84
C THR A 566 22.44 -25.61 -2.32
N LYS A 567 22.20 -26.60 -3.19
CA LYS A 567 23.27 -27.42 -3.81
C LYS A 567 23.96 -26.67 -4.95
N PHE A 568 25.28 -26.51 -4.92
CA PHE A 568 26.10 -25.94 -6.00
C PHE A 568 26.61 -27.06 -6.89
N ASN A 569 26.18 -27.11 -8.15
CA ASN A 569 26.70 -28.07 -9.12
C ASN A 569 28.00 -27.52 -9.73
N LYS A 570 29.02 -28.38 -9.93
CA LYS A 570 30.26 -28.01 -10.65
C LYS A 570 29.90 -27.50 -12.06
N PRO A 571 30.42 -26.35 -12.51
CA PRO A 571 30.20 -25.86 -13.88
C PRO A 571 30.99 -26.71 -14.88
N ASN A 572 30.36 -27.10 -15.99
CA ASN A 572 31.06 -27.65 -17.17
C ASN A 572 31.45 -26.47 -18.08
N ALA A 573 32.69 -26.51 -18.63
CA ALA A 573 33.33 -25.38 -19.30
C ALA A 573 32.54 -24.82 -20.51
N ASP A 574 31.76 -25.66 -21.21
CA ASP A 574 31.07 -25.27 -22.46
C ASP A 574 29.60 -24.85 -22.28
N GLY A 575 29.05 -24.88 -21.06
CA GLY A 575 27.60 -24.69 -20.83
C GLY A 575 27.16 -23.32 -20.28
N VAL A 576 28.10 -22.42 -19.98
CA VAL A 576 27.87 -21.34 -19.01
C VAL A 576 27.01 -20.19 -19.54
N LEU A 577 26.99 -19.92 -20.85
CA LEU A 577 26.17 -18.84 -21.43
C LEU A 577 24.67 -19.18 -21.50
N MET A 578 24.32 -20.47 -21.59
CA MET A 578 22.92 -20.94 -21.70
C MET A 578 22.22 -21.05 -20.35
N GLU A 579 22.98 -21.14 -19.24
CA GLU A 579 22.41 -21.37 -17.91
C GLU A 579 21.85 -20.08 -17.28
N ILE A 580 22.33 -18.89 -17.69
CA ILE A 580 21.81 -17.56 -17.28
C ILE A 580 20.33 -17.41 -17.68
N VAL A 581 19.96 -17.91 -18.86
CA VAL A 581 18.58 -17.86 -19.39
C VAL A 581 17.68 -18.95 -18.80
N ARG A 582 18.24 -20.10 -18.42
CA ARG A 582 17.51 -21.22 -17.79
C ARG A 582 17.16 -20.92 -16.32
N ILE A 583 18.02 -20.18 -15.63
CA ILE A 583 17.87 -19.83 -14.22
C ILE A 583 16.76 -18.78 -13.98
N ALA A 584 16.63 -17.80 -14.87
CA ALA A 584 15.54 -16.83 -14.84
C ALA A 584 14.13 -17.46 -14.82
N ARG A 585 13.97 -18.67 -15.39
CA ARG A 585 12.70 -19.40 -15.42
C ARG A 585 12.30 -20.02 -14.06
N SER A 586 13.18 -20.02 -13.05
CA SER A 586 12.97 -20.69 -11.75
C SER A 586 12.50 -19.76 -10.60
N VAL A 587 12.44 -18.44 -10.82
CA VAL A 587 12.02 -17.43 -9.84
C VAL A 587 10.51 -17.51 -9.61
N ARG A 588 10.04 -18.25 -8.59
CA ARG A 588 8.59 -18.42 -8.32
C ARG A 588 8.08 -18.14 -6.90
N LYS A 589 8.88 -17.80 -5.88
CA LYS A 589 8.36 -17.88 -4.49
C LYS A 589 8.71 -16.85 -3.39
N TYR A 590 9.40 -15.72 -3.61
CA TYR A 590 9.55 -14.69 -2.55
C TYR A 590 9.39 -13.23 -3.05
N PRO A 591 8.86 -12.29 -2.23
CA PRO A 591 8.31 -11.02 -2.72
C PRO A 591 9.20 -9.78 -2.55
N PHE A 592 10.41 -9.86 -1.97
CA PHE A 592 11.12 -8.65 -1.49
C PHE A 592 12.64 -8.63 -1.62
N THR A 593 13.24 -9.40 -2.53
CA THR A 593 14.70 -9.37 -2.73
C THR A 593 15.03 -9.30 -4.21
N LEU A 594 15.75 -8.25 -4.63
CA LEU A 594 16.39 -8.22 -5.94
C LEU A 594 17.37 -9.41 -6.06
N PRO A 595 17.62 -9.91 -7.29
CA PRO A 595 18.53 -11.02 -7.49
C PRO A 595 19.97 -10.63 -7.13
N ILE A 596 20.63 -11.45 -6.30
CA ILE A 596 22.08 -11.40 -6.09
C ILE A 596 22.76 -12.03 -7.31
N VAL A 597 23.61 -11.26 -8.00
CA VAL A 597 24.52 -11.79 -9.03
C VAL A 597 25.86 -12.09 -8.35
N ALA A 598 26.45 -13.24 -8.65
CA ALA A 598 27.62 -13.76 -7.95
C ALA A 598 28.65 -14.33 -8.95
N PHE A 599 29.87 -13.80 -8.96
CA PHE A 599 30.91 -14.16 -9.94
C PHE A 599 31.92 -15.15 -9.36
N ALA A 600 32.33 -16.17 -10.12
CA ALA A 600 33.47 -17.04 -9.80
C ALA A 600 34.40 -17.15 -11.02
N PRO A 601 35.74 -17.06 -10.87
CA PRO A 601 36.65 -17.17 -12.00
C PRO A 601 36.71 -18.61 -12.54
N ALA A 602 36.83 -18.75 -13.87
CA ALA A 602 37.33 -19.97 -14.48
C ALA A 602 38.84 -20.03 -14.27
N ALA A 603 39.34 -21.13 -13.73
CA ALA A 603 40.78 -21.39 -13.68
C ALA A 603 41.28 -21.77 -15.09
N GLU A 604 42.27 -21.03 -15.57
CA GLU A 604 43.19 -21.32 -16.68
C GLU A 604 42.66 -22.17 -17.85
N LEU A 605 42.15 -21.49 -18.89
CA LEU A 605 42.23 -22.00 -20.27
C LEU A 605 43.47 -21.41 -20.93
N THR A 606 44.34 -22.29 -21.42
CA THR A 606 45.65 -21.98 -21.98
C THR A 606 45.59 -21.09 -23.23
N HIS A 607 46.25 -19.94 -23.14
CA HIS A 607 46.96 -19.17 -24.16
C HIS A 607 46.38 -18.80 -25.55
N SER A 608 45.15 -19.13 -25.95
CA SER A 608 44.61 -18.65 -27.24
C SER A 608 43.30 -17.87 -27.23
N GLU A 609 42.64 -17.66 -26.09
CA GLU A 609 41.42 -16.83 -26.04
C GLU A 609 41.52 -15.76 -24.95
N ARG A 610 41.61 -14.50 -25.38
CA ARG A 610 41.63 -13.34 -24.48
C ARG A 610 40.26 -13.12 -23.86
N GLY A 611 40.22 -13.27 -22.53
CA GLY A 611 39.59 -12.34 -21.60
C GLY A 611 38.11 -11.98 -21.84
N ARG A 612 37.20 -12.78 -21.27
CA ARG A 612 35.90 -12.30 -20.83
C ARG A 612 35.65 -12.76 -19.39
N PRO A 613 35.24 -11.88 -18.46
CA PRO A 613 34.74 -12.31 -17.16
C PRO A 613 33.49 -13.18 -17.35
N PHE A 614 33.37 -14.24 -16.56
CA PHE A 614 32.25 -15.18 -16.61
C PHE A 614 31.10 -14.69 -15.73
N VAL A 615 29.87 -14.68 -16.26
CA VAL A 615 28.66 -14.27 -15.54
C VAL A 615 27.93 -15.52 -15.05
N MET A 616 27.73 -15.66 -13.74
CA MET A 616 26.82 -16.67 -13.17
C MET A 616 25.71 -15.95 -12.41
N VAL A 617 24.51 -15.88 -13.01
CA VAL A 617 23.29 -15.45 -12.31
C VAL A 617 22.62 -16.73 -11.79
N ARG A 618 22.39 -16.88 -10.48
CA ARG A 618 21.74 -18.08 -9.92
C ARG A 618 20.53 -17.76 -9.03
N THR A 619 19.40 -18.38 -9.34
CA THR A 619 18.18 -18.46 -8.51
C THR A 619 17.71 -19.93 -8.43
N LEU A 620 17.04 -20.29 -7.34
CA LEU A 620 17.04 -21.64 -6.72
C LEU A 620 15.83 -22.54 -7.10
N PRO A 621 16.00 -23.88 -7.22
CA PRO A 621 14.88 -24.84 -7.31
C PRO A 621 14.48 -25.47 -5.95
N HIS A 622 13.27 -26.06 -5.93
CA HIS A 622 12.43 -26.48 -4.78
C HIS A 622 12.74 -27.88 -4.19
N VAL A 623 12.45 -28.09 -2.89
CA VAL A 623 12.09 -29.39 -2.23
C VAL A 623 10.76 -29.17 -1.48
N PRO A 624 9.78 -30.11 -1.46
CA PRO A 624 8.44 -29.84 -0.94
C PRO A 624 8.41 -29.90 0.60
N TYR A 625 7.79 -28.91 1.23
CA TYR A 625 7.29 -29.06 2.60
C TYR A 625 5.87 -29.62 2.53
N SER A 626 5.71 -30.82 3.07
CA SER A 626 4.44 -31.43 3.42
C SER A 626 3.76 -30.58 4.50
N CYS A 627 2.62 -29.94 4.16
CA CYS A 627 1.67 -29.53 5.19
C CYS A 627 0.98 -30.80 5.70
N GLY A 628 1.25 -31.15 6.97
CA GLY A 628 0.44 -32.11 7.71
C GLY A 628 -0.96 -31.55 7.89
N LEU A 629 -1.90 -32.05 7.08
CA LEU A 629 -3.32 -32.09 7.37
C LEU A 629 -3.66 -33.57 7.56
N SER A 630 -3.40 -34.08 8.76
CA SER A 630 -3.97 -35.32 9.25
C SER A 630 -5.20 -34.98 10.10
N ASP A 631 -6.29 -35.64 9.75
CA ASP A 631 -7.48 -35.94 10.55
C ASP A 631 -8.43 -34.79 10.90
N LEU A 632 -9.36 -34.53 9.98
CA LEU A 632 -10.73 -34.15 10.35
C LEU A 632 -11.73 -35.05 9.62
N HIS A 633 -12.37 -35.90 10.42
CA HIS A 633 -13.45 -36.81 10.04
C HIS A 633 -14.57 -36.11 9.24
N HIS A 634 -14.92 -36.70 8.10
CA HIS A 634 -16.19 -36.47 7.41
C HIS A 634 -17.38 -36.91 8.28
N PRO A 635 -18.45 -36.09 8.39
CA PRO A 635 -19.79 -36.61 8.59
C PRO A 635 -20.56 -36.64 7.27
N HIS A 636 -21.28 -37.74 7.11
CA HIS A 636 -22.19 -38.10 6.03
C HIS A 636 -23.10 -36.96 5.54
N HIS A 637 -23.07 -36.71 4.23
CA HIS A 637 -24.14 -36.02 3.52
C HIS A 637 -25.33 -36.96 3.31
N GLN A 638 -26.45 -36.69 3.98
CA GLN A 638 -27.76 -37.19 3.58
C GLN A 638 -28.35 -36.28 2.50
N HIS A 639 -28.89 -36.92 1.47
CA HIS A 639 -29.66 -36.34 0.38
C HIS A 639 -30.91 -35.62 0.90
N HIS A 640 -31.07 -34.34 0.55
CA HIS A 640 -32.39 -33.74 0.39
C HIS A 640 -32.50 -33.02 -0.95
N GLN A 641 -33.36 -33.59 -1.79
CA GLN A 641 -33.91 -32.97 -2.99
C GLN A 641 -34.83 -31.82 -2.57
N HIS A 642 -34.72 -30.64 -3.19
CA HIS A 642 -35.86 -29.76 -3.42
C HIS A 642 -35.63 -28.79 -4.60
N HIS A 643 -36.54 -28.94 -5.57
CA HIS A 643 -37.13 -27.97 -6.50
C HIS A 643 -36.42 -26.63 -6.79
N ARG A 644 -36.03 -26.45 -8.06
CA ARG A 644 -35.83 -25.15 -8.70
C ARG A 644 -37.11 -24.69 -9.41
N PRO A 645 -37.54 -23.42 -9.30
CA PRO A 645 -38.34 -22.78 -10.33
C PRO A 645 -37.45 -22.02 -11.33
N LYS A 646 -37.83 -22.12 -12.60
CA LYS A 646 -37.24 -21.43 -13.74
C LYS A 646 -37.69 -19.97 -13.75
N SER A 647 -36.75 -19.04 -13.89
CA SER A 647 -37.04 -17.72 -14.47
C SER A 647 -35.86 -17.27 -15.34
N ARG A 648 -36.05 -17.40 -16.65
CA ARG A 648 -35.21 -16.80 -17.70
C ARG A 648 -35.47 -15.29 -17.70
N LYS A 649 -34.42 -14.48 -17.56
CA LYS A 649 -34.37 -13.13 -18.14
C LYS A 649 -33.11 -13.04 -18.99
N LEU A 650 -33.32 -12.83 -20.29
CA LEU A 650 -32.30 -12.49 -21.27
C LEU A 650 -31.76 -11.09 -20.95
N CYS A 651 -30.45 -10.96 -20.72
CA CYS A 651 -29.73 -9.70 -20.92
C CYS A 651 -28.87 -9.87 -22.17
N GLN A 652 -29.31 -9.24 -23.26
CA GLN A 652 -28.48 -8.98 -24.44
C GLN A 652 -27.41 -7.95 -24.03
N PHE A 653 -26.14 -8.33 -24.07
CA PHE A 653 -25.03 -7.39 -24.06
C PHE A 653 -24.66 -7.06 -25.50
N SER A 654 -24.92 -5.81 -25.90
CA SER A 654 -24.46 -5.23 -27.15
C SER A 654 -22.93 -5.10 -27.12
N ARG A 655 -22.29 -5.56 -28.19
CA ARG A 655 -20.87 -5.32 -28.46
C ARG A 655 -20.71 -3.88 -28.95
N SER A 656 -20.18 -2.99 -28.13
CA SER A 656 -19.65 -1.70 -28.58
C SER A 656 -18.16 -1.85 -28.90
N SER A 657 -17.85 -1.82 -30.19
CA SER A 657 -16.52 -1.70 -30.78
C SER A 657 -15.85 -0.38 -30.33
N TRP A 658 -14.70 -0.48 -29.68
CA TRP A 658 -13.76 0.64 -29.57
C TRP A 658 -12.81 0.59 -30.76
N GLY A 659 -13.09 1.41 -31.77
CA GLY A 659 -12.17 1.69 -32.86
C GLY A 659 -11.16 2.75 -32.42
N CYS A 660 -9.89 2.36 -32.31
CA CYS A 660 -8.77 3.30 -32.30
C CYS A 660 -8.52 3.78 -33.73
N GLY A 661 -8.77 5.06 -34.00
CA GLY A 661 -8.54 5.68 -35.30
C GLY A 661 -8.51 7.20 -35.18
N GLY A 662 -7.51 7.74 -34.48
CA GLY A 662 -7.27 9.18 -34.39
C GLY A 662 -6.18 9.63 -35.36
N GLN A 663 -6.52 9.85 -36.63
CA GLN A 663 -5.68 10.64 -37.55
C GLN A 663 -5.70 12.11 -37.09
N ARG A 664 -4.55 12.62 -36.61
CA ARG A 664 -4.36 14.06 -36.35
C ARG A 664 -4.16 14.79 -37.68
N VAL A 665 -5.18 15.51 -38.13
CA VAL A 665 -5.06 16.54 -39.17
C VAL A 665 -4.49 17.82 -38.52
N ARG A 666 -3.27 18.21 -38.93
CA ARG A 666 -2.70 19.54 -38.66
C ARG A 666 -3.55 20.60 -39.35
N LYS A 667 -4.21 21.47 -38.59
CA LYS A 667 -4.71 22.76 -39.11
C LYS A 667 -3.71 23.85 -38.74
N GLN A 668 -2.94 24.30 -39.74
CA GLN A 668 -2.31 25.62 -39.74
C GLN A 668 -3.40 26.70 -39.68
N ARG A 669 -3.29 27.64 -38.76
CA ARG A 669 -3.95 28.95 -38.86
C ARG A 669 -2.87 30.01 -38.96
N ARG A 670 -2.79 30.62 -40.15
CA ARG A 670 -2.35 32.01 -40.35
C ARG A 670 -3.57 32.89 -40.04
N ILE A 671 -3.46 33.83 -39.13
CA ILE A 671 -3.13 35.27 -39.30
C ILE A 671 -2.81 35.77 -37.89
#